data_AF-A0A3D2CK73-F1
#
_entry.id   AF-A0A3D2CK73-F1
#
_cell.length_a   1.000
_cell.length_b   1.000
_cell.length_c   1.000
_cell.angle_alpha   90.00
_cell.angle_beta   90.00
_cell.angle_gamma   90.00
#
_symmetry.space_group_name_H-M   'P 1'
#
loop_
_entity.id
_entity.type
_entity.pdbx_description
1 polymer ?
#
loop_
_entity_poly.entity_id
_entity_poly.type
_entity_poly.pdbx_seq_one_letter_code
_entity_poly.pdbx_strand_id
1 'polypeptide(L)'
;MSEQIKIWLVGNTGLRNPNRIQEGFSVFASSAFVGNLHGRDNELGFMNLLDEKGIIQNEEGKDSSGSHARKWRLMFAKNGLIYPQIQKKDGVQKDLGTLDDITPFGRSFLKADTYPAVQECYLRAMSVEQFPMPDGKQYFSPLRWLLAIMLELEKRTGSSELSRIEFALWGHTTNPSYDLSKVVDNILDLRERRAAAPAKRPFDKKEIAERGKNYDKKAENFLDYSDMNMRYLRISGVLQRKGRGLIIVPTKHVLAEKLAKTTASAEPIIEQYKLLCNGAPLPTDNFEVAKSLLDDLIKQMKERHILFDISDLPLNTSTEINIARQRLESILAQTDEIQYANDQRNQWEEIRDYMTLLIKGGGKLVYDEDNAIEVPKDETPAYLEWTLWRAALAIDHMVNKPYEVRGFKLDSDFMPVSAAGGGKGDLYCEFSDFTILTEVTMSTSSRQEAMEGEPVRRHVSDAVLKYDKPVYGMFIAVRIDTNTAETFRHGVWYAKGDVKQRLDIVPLTLAQFQKYFVAMFEANKATPEKLRDLILKCESRRDILEAPIWKKYIDTTVSEKAKEIVSGIVVRKADEAPLVPAGAIVRHVTLGEGQVVAIEANFPECSAKTVELPYLRSLPDEVSFCPDGRTLLHDRFGEGTVYTYVIIFPKVIMRLTYPSAFMDGLLTIE
;
A
#
# COMPACT_ATOMS: atom_id res chain seq x y z
N MET A 1 -41.12 19.87 -16.58
CA MET A 1 -41.38 18.68 -15.74
C MET A 1 -40.11 18.40 -14.98
N SER A 2 -40.15 18.39 -13.64
CA SER A 2 -38.98 18.08 -12.80
C SER A 2 -38.64 16.60 -12.97
N GLU A 3 -37.63 16.30 -13.79
CA GLU A 3 -37.19 14.93 -14.04
C GLU A 3 -36.61 14.35 -12.74
N GLN A 4 -37.17 13.22 -12.30
CA GLN A 4 -36.71 12.52 -11.11
C GLN A 4 -35.27 12.02 -11.35
N ILE A 5 -34.34 12.48 -10.52
CA ILE A 5 -32.92 12.15 -10.58
C ILE A 5 -32.73 10.67 -10.28
N LYS A 6 -31.90 10.01 -11.08
CA LYS A 6 -31.33 8.69 -10.79
C LYS A 6 -29.81 8.78 -10.79
N ILE A 7 -29.19 8.37 -9.68
CA ILE A 7 -27.74 8.26 -9.61
C ILE A 7 -27.32 6.94 -10.23
N TRP A 8 -26.53 6.99 -11.31
CA TRP A 8 -25.96 5.77 -11.90
C TRP A 8 -24.81 5.23 -11.06
N LEU A 9 -24.64 3.91 -11.04
CA LEU A 9 -23.64 3.20 -10.23
C LEU A 9 -22.78 2.30 -11.10
N VAL A 10 -21.56 2.75 -11.42
CA VAL A 10 -20.57 1.92 -12.14
C VAL A 10 -19.91 0.89 -11.22
N GLY A 11 -19.85 1.19 -9.91
CA GLY A 11 -19.32 0.29 -8.88
C GLY A 11 -20.37 -0.27 -7.93
N ASN A 12 -19.88 -0.89 -6.84
CA ASN A 12 -20.69 -1.32 -5.70
C ASN A 12 -20.10 -0.84 -4.37
N THR A 13 -20.93 -0.36 -3.43
CA THR A 13 -20.45 0.21 -2.17
C THR A 13 -19.82 -0.81 -1.21
N GLY A 14 -20.05 -2.11 -1.43
CA GLY A 14 -19.35 -3.19 -0.73
C GLY A 14 -18.15 -3.77 -1.47
N LEU A 15 -17.81 -3.24 -2.65
CA LEU A 15 -16.54 -3.49 -3.36
C LEU A 15 -16.07 -2.16 -3.96
N ARG A 16 -15.66 -1.23 -3.08
CA ARG A 16 -15.37 0.17 -3.45
C ARG A 16 -14.10 0.32 -4.29
N ASN A 17 -13.10 -0.52 -4.04
CA ASN A 17 -11.85 -0.53 -4.78
C ASN A 17 -11.96 -1.53 -5.94
N PRO A 18 -12.08 -1.06 -7.20
CA PRO A 18 -12.22 -1.93 -8.36
C PRO A 18 -11.01 -2.82 -8.60
N ASN A 19 -9.82 -2.43 -8.13
CA ASN A 19 -8.61 -3.21 -8.37
C ASN A 19 -8.62 -4.59 -7.68
N ARG A 20 -9.37 -4.73 -6.58
CA ARG A 20 -9.56 -6.02 -5.89
C ARG A 20 -10.29 -7.06 -6.76
N ILE A 21 -11.01 -6.62 -7.80
CA ILE A 21 -11.70 -7.52 -8.73
C ILE A 21 -10.71 -8.47 -9.41
N GLN A 22 -9.48 -8.04 -9.72
CA GLN A 22 -8.50 -8.90 -10.39
C GLN A 22 -8.16 -10.14 -9.55
N GLU A 23 -7.86 -9.94 -8.27
CA GLU A 23 -7.48 -11.01 -7.35
C GLU A 23 -8.67 -11.92 -7.07
N GLY A 24 -9.84 -11.37 -6.71
CA GLY A 24 -11.01 -12.19 -6.44
C GLY A 24 -11.58 -12.88 -7.70
N PHE A 25 -11.39 -12.31 -8.89
CA PHE A 25 -11.74 -12.99 -10.14
C PHE A 25 -10.78 -14.14 -10.46
N SER A 26 -9.49 -14.01 -10.13
CA SER A 26 -8.52 -15.10 -10.25
C SER A 26 -8.84 -16.27 -9.32
N VAL A 27 -9.29 -15.98 -8.09
CA VAL A 27 -9.81 -16.98 -7.15
C VAL A 27 -11.07 -17.64 -7.71
N PHE A 28 -12.03 -16.86 -8.21
CA PHE A 28 -13.23 -17.40 -8.85
C PHE A 28 -12.90 -18.34 -10.02
N ALA A 29 -12.01 -17.90 -10.92
CA ALA A 29 -11.64 -18.63 -12.12
C ALA A 29 -10.96 -19.99 -11.83
N SER A 30 -10.38 -20.13 -10.65
CA SER A 30 -9.72 -21.35 -10.17
C SER A 30 -10.60 -22.19 -9.25
N SER A 31 -11.88 -21.85 -9.11
CA SER A 31 -12.81 -22.47 -8.16
C SER A 31 -13.85 -23.35 -8.83
N ALA A 32 -14.52 -24.19 -8.04
CA ALA A 32 -15.66 -24.99 -8.48
C ALA A 32 -16.94 -24.17 -8.75
N PHE A 33 -16.94 -22.86 -8.46
CA PHE A 33 -18.12 -22.00 -8.59
C PHE A 33 -18.31 -21.42 -9.99
N VAL A 34 -17.37 -21.65 -10.92
CA VAL A 34 -17.48 -21.24 -12.33
C VAL A 34 -18.74 -21.85 -12.95
N GLY A 35 -19.59 -21.00 -13.57
CA GLY A 35 -20.85 -21.42 -14.18
C GLY A 35 -21.99 -21.74 -13.21
N ASN A 36 -21.74 -21.70 -11.88
CA ASN A 36 -22.70 -22.16 -10.87
C ASN A 36 -22.70 -21.27 -9.61
N LEU A 37 -22.44 -19.97 -9.73
CA LEU A 37 -22.30 -19.09 -8.56
C LEU A 37 -23.65 -18.68 -7.94
N HIS A 38 -24.77 -18.88 -8.63
CA HIS A 38 -26.09 -18.67 -8.07
C HIS A 38 -26.48 -19.77 -7.07
N GLY A 39 -27.28 -19.37 -6.07
CA GLY A 39 -27.79 -20.26 -5.03
C GLY A 39 -27.09 -20.03 -3.70
N ARG A 40 -27.83 -20.17 -2.59
CA ARG A 40 -27.36 -19.83 -1.25
C ARG A 40 -26.07 -20.57 -0.88
N ASP A 41 -26.00 -21.87 -1.16
CA ASP A 41 -24.85 -22.70 -0.80
C ASP A 41 -23.59 -22.31 -1.60
N ASN A 42 -23.74 -22.02 -2.89
CA ASN A 42 -22.64 -21.57 -3.75
C ASN A 42 -22.18 -20.15 -3.38
N GLU A 43 -23.11 -19.24 -3.07
CA GLU A 43 -22.79 -17.88 -2.63
C GLU A 43 -22.06 -17.89 -1.28
N LEU A 44 -22.46 -18.74 -0.33
CA LEU A 44 -21.76 -18.90 0.95
C LEU A 44 -20.41 -19.59 0.76
N GLY A 45 -20.34 -20.64 -0.06
CA GLY A 45 -19.10 -21.34 -0.37
C GLY A 45 -18.05 -20.44 -1.01
N PHE A 46 -18.44 -19.63 -1.99
CA PHE A 46 -17.53 -18.68 -2.64
C PHE A 46 -17.11 -17.56 -1.69
N MET A 47 -18.01 -17.06 -0.85
CA MET A 47 -17.67 -16.08 0.17
C MET A 47 -16.61 -16.62 1.14
N ASN A 48 -16.78 -17.86 1.62
CA ASN A 48 -15.80 -18.52 2.50
C ASN A 48 -14.46 -18.72 1.79
N LEU A 49 -14.47 -19.06 0.50
CA LEU A 49 -13.24 -19.16 -0.29
C LEU A 49 -12.52 -17.81 -0.41
N LEU A 50 -13.25 -16.72 -0.63
CA LEU A 50 -12.66 -15.37 -0.65
C LEU A 50 -12.05 -15.00 0.71
N ASP A 51 -12.69 -15.40 1.82
CA ASP A 51 -12.18 -15.17 3.17
C ASP A 51 -10.92 -16.02 3.45
N GLU A 52 -10.95 -17.31 3.10
CA GLU A 52 -9.80 -18.22 3.20
C GLU A 52 -8.59 -17.70 2.42
N LYS A 53 -8.82 -17.12 1.23
CA LYS A 53 -7.77 -16.52 0.40
C LYS A 53 -7.38 -15.10 0.81
N GLY A 54 -7.92 -14.58 1.91
CA GLY A 54 -7.63 -13.24 2.42
C GLY A 54 -8.13 -12.09 1.52
N ILE A 55 -8.98 -12.40 0.53
CA ILE A 55 -9.55 -11.40 -0.39
C ILE A 55 -10.61 -10.55 0.32
N ILE A 56 -11.35 -11.14 1.25
CA ILE A 56 -12.28 -10.43 2.14
C ILE A 56 -11.99 -10.80 3.60
N GLN A 57 -12.56 -10.03 4.52
CA GLN A 57 -12.57 -10.36 5.96
C GLN A 57 -14.02 -10.48 6.42
N ASN A 58 -14.51 -11.71 6.57
CA ASN A 58 -15.83 -12.01 7.07
C ASN A 58 -15.73 -12.63 8.47
N GLU A 59 -15.72 -11.79 9.50
CA GLU A 59 -15.82 -12.27 10.89
C GLU A 59 -17.08 -13.13 11.06
N GLU A 60 -16.96 -14.21 11.83
CA GLU A 60 -18.03 -15.18 12.04
C GLU A 60 -19.32 -14.48 12.50
N GLY A 61 -20.38 -14.59 11.71
CA GLY A 61 -21.68 -13.95 11.96
C GLY A 61 -21.90 -12.56 11.31
N LYS A 62 -20.91 -11.96 10.65
CA LYS A 62 -21.00 -10.61 10.03
C LYS A 62 -21.76 -10.61 8.70
N ASP A 63 -21.57 -11.61 7.85
CA ASP A 63 -22.43 -11.90 6.69
C ASP A 63 -22.80 -13.39 6.65
N SER A 64 -24.01 -13.70 7.11
CA SER A 64 -24.60 -15.06 7.04
C SER A 64 -25.44 -15.29 5.77
N SER A 65 -25.47 -14.30 4.86
CA SER A 65 -26.41 -14.24 3.74
C SER A 65 -25.75 -14.40 2.36
N GLY A 66 -24.42 -14.52 2.30
CA GLY A 66 -23.66 -14.53 1.03
C GLY A 66 -23.75 -13.19 0.28
N SER A 67 -24.01 -12.07 0.98
CA SER A 67 -24.12 -10.74 0.38
C SER A 67 -22.83 -10.32 -0.31
N HIS A 68 -21.67 -10.65 0.25
CA HIS A 68 -20.37 -10.40 -0.37
C HIS A 68 -20.27 -11.10 -1.73
N ALA A 69 -20.48 -12.42 -1.80
CA ALA A 69 -20.41 -13.17 -3.06
C ALA A 69 -21.34 -12.60 -4.15
N ARG A 70 -22.55 -12.18 -3.79
CA ARG A 70 -23.48 -11.51 -4.72
C ARG A 70 -22.94 -10.20 -5.28
N LYS A 71 -22.27 -9.39 -4.45
CA LYS A 71 -21.63 -8.13 -4.89
C LYS A 71 -20.46 -8.40 -5.82
N TRP A 72 -19.63 -9.40 -5.52
CA TRP A 72 -18.53 -9.83 -6.39
C TRP A 72 -19.05 -10.34 -7.74
N ARG A 73 -20.04 -11.24 -7.75
CA ARG A 73 -20.71 -11.71 -8.97
C ARG A 73 -21.24 -10.56 -9.81
N LEU A 74 -21.94 -9.62 -9.20
CA LEU A 74 -22.44 -8.42 -9.88
C LEU A 74 -21.31 -7.65 -10.57
N MET A 75 -20.16 -7.49 -9.89
CA MET A 75 -19.03 -6.78 -10.46
C MET A 75 -18.30 -7.56 -11.56
N PHE A 76 -18.22 -8.88 -11.46
CA PHE A 76 -17.72 -9.72 -12.57
C PHE A 76 -18.62 -9.58 -13.80
N ALA A 77 -19.94 -9.64 -13.63
CA ALA A 77 -20.91 -9.52 -14.70
C ALA A 77 -20.89 -8.12 -15.36
N LYS A 78 -20.90 -7.05 -14.56
CA LYS A 78 -20.83 -5.66 -15.07
C LYS A 78 -19.56 -5.37 -15.87
N ASN A 79 -18.45 -6.02 -15.52
CA ASN A 79 -17.19 -5.87 -16.23
C ASN A 79 -17.00 -6.92 -17.35
N GLY A 80 -18.02 -7.72 -17.66
CA GLY A 80 -17.97 -8.69 -18.75
C GLY A 80 -17.10 -9.91 -18.51
N LEU A 81 -16.65 -10.13 -17.27
CA LEU A 81 -15.72 -11.20 -16.92
C LEU A 81 -16.42 -12.57 -16.87
N ILE A 82 -17.70 -12.57 -16.51
CA ILE A 82 -18.59 -13.74 -16.56
C ILE A 82 -19.83 -13.39 -17.37
N TYR A 83 -20.50 -14.40 -17.92
CA TYR A 83 -21.76 -14.20 -18.61
C TYR A 83 -22.85 -13.75 -17.63
N PRO A 84 -23.44 -12.55 -17.82
CA PRO A 84 -24.49 -12.04 -16.95
C PRO A 84 -25.80 -12.81 -17.12
N GLN A 85 -26.68 -12.66 -16.14
CA GLN A 85 -28.06 -13.12 -16.25
C GLN A 85 -28.86 -12.20 -17.19
N ILE A 86 -29.45 -12.78 -18.23
CA ILE A 86 -30.34 -12.07 -19.16
C ILE A 86 -31.79 -12.15 -18.66
N GLN A 87 -32.51 -11.02 -18.66
CA GLN A 87 -33.95 -11.04 -18.40
C GLN A 87 -34.70 -11.57 -19.63
N LYS A 88 -35.82 -12.27 -19.43
CA LYS A 88 -36.61 -12.86 -20.53
C LYS A 88 -36.99 -11.87 -21.64
N LYS A 89 -37.18 -10.58 -21.30
CA LYS A 89 -37.52 -9.52 -22.26
C LYS A 89 -36.33 -9.08 -23.13
N ASP A 90 -35.11 -9.37 -22.69
CA ASP A 90 -33.86 -8.86 -23.26
C ASP A 90 -33.17 -9.90 -24.16
N GLY A 91 -33.60 -11.16 -24.12
CA GLY A 91 -33.14 -12.23 -25.01
C GLY A 91 -33.10 -13.62 -24.34
N VAL A 92 -32.39 -14.56 -24.97
CA VAL A 92 -32.23 -15.94 -24.49
C VAL A 92 -30.81 -16.15 -23.97
N GLN A 93 -30.68 -16.69 -22.75
CA GLN A 93 -29.37 -16.91 -22.10
C GLN A 93 -28.39 -17.71 -22.98
N LYS A 94 -28.89 -18.75 -23.66
CA LYS A 94 -28.10 -19.62 -24.53
C LYS A 94 -27.42 -18.86 -25.68
N ASP A 95 -27.98 -17.73 -26.12
CA ASP A 95 -27.43 -16.93 -27.22
C ASP A 95 -26.25 -16.06 -26.78
N LEU A 96 -26.09 -15.86 -25.47
CA LEU A 96 -24.97 -15.13 -24.89
C LEU A 96 -23.90 -16.09 -24.36
N GLY A 97 -24.30 -17.08 -23.55
CA GLY A 97 -23.41 -18.04 -22.92
C GLY A 97 -23.98 -18.63 -21.62
N THR A 98 -23.32 -19.65 -21.09
CA THR A 98 -23.70 -20.28 -19.82
C THR A 98 -23.58 -19.27 -18.68
N LEU A 99 -24.66 -19.06 -17.92
CA LEU A 99 -24.69 -18.12 -16.79
C LEU A 99 -23.51 -18.36 -15.83
N ASP A 100 -22.87 -17.28 -15.38
CA ASP A 100 -21.70 -17.29 -14.49
C ASP A 100 -20.42 -17.97 -15.03
N ASP A 101 -20.43 -18.48 -16.27
CA ASP A 101 -19.23 -19.02 -16.88
C ASP A 101 -18.30 -17.89 -17.36
N ILE A 102 -17.00 -18.18 -17.42
CA ILE A 102 -15.97 -17.21 -17.79
C ILE A 102 -16.08 -16.90 -19.29
N THR A 103 -16.22 -15.62 -19.61
CA THR A 103 -16.32 -15.14 -20.99
C THR A 103 -14.96 -15.16 -21.69
N PRO A 104 -14.91 -15.06 -23.03
CA PRO A 104 -13.66 -14.80 -23.76
C PRO A 104 -12.92 -13.58 -23.21
N PHE A 105 -13.65 -12.49 -22.90
CA PHE A 105 -13.07 -11.30 -22.32
C PHE A 105 -12.51 -11.52 -20.91
N GLY A 106 -13.20 -12.30 -20.07
CA GLY A 106 -12.71 -12.70 -18.75
C GLY A 106 -11.40 -13.48 -18.83
N ARG A 107 -11.23 -14.35 -19.84
CA ARG A 107 -9.95 -15.05 -20.07
C ARG A 107 -8.84 -14.10 -20.48
N SER A 108 -9.14 -13.08 -21.29
CA SER A 108 -8.17 -12.03 -21.65
C SER A 108 -7.79 -11.19 -20.42
N PHE A 109 -8.76 -10.85 -19.57
CA PHE A 109 -8.54 -10.12 -18.33
C PHE A 109 -7.61 -10.87 -17.36
N LEU A 110 -7.74 -12.20 -17.24
CA LEU A 110 -6.84 -13.02 -16.42
C LEU A 110 -5.39 -13.06 -16.93
N LYS A 111 -5.17 -12.80 -18.23
CA LYS A 111 -3.84 -12.74 -18.84
C LYS A 111 -3.20 -11.35 -18.75
N ALA A 112 -3.95 -10.32 -18.34
CA ALA A 112 -3.43 -8.98 -18.17
C ALA A 112 -2.53 -8.92 -16.92
N ASP A 113 -1.22 -8.88 -17.14
CA ASP A 113 -0.18 -8.95 -16.11
C ASP A 113 0.43 -7.58 -15.77
N THR A 114 0.21 -6.57 -16.62
CA THR A 114 0.60 -5.18 -16.37
C THR A 114 -0.59 -4.31 -15.96
N TYR A 115 -0.36 -3.28 -15.14
CA TYR A 115 -1.41 -2.35 -14.71
C TYR A 115 -2.07 -1.62 -15.90
N PRO A 116 -1.34 -1.11 -16.92
CA PRO A 116 -1.96 -0.53 -18.11
C PRO A 116 -2.87 -1.51 -18.88
N ALA A 117 -2.49 -2.80 -18.98
CA ALA A 117 -3.32 -3.82 -19.63
C ALA A 117 -4.63 -4.06 -18.85
N VAL A 118 -4.56 -4.07 -17.53
CA VAL A 118 -5.74 -4.16 -16.65
C VAL A 118 -6.64 -2.92 -16.84
N GLN A 119 -6.07 -1.71 -16.84
CA GLN A 119 -6.83 -0.48 -17.07
C GLN A 119 -7.55 -0.49 -18.42
N GLU A 120 -6.89 -0.96 -19.48
CA GLU A 120 -7.50 -1.09 -20.80
C GLU A 120 -8.71 -2.04 -20.79
N CYS A 121 -8.67 -3.12 -20.00
CA CYS A 121 -9.82 -3.99 -19.85
C CYS A 121 -11.01 -3.28 -19.18
N TYR A 122 -10.78 -2.51 -18.11
CA TYR A 122 -11.85 -1.70 -17.51
C TYR A 122 -12.38 -0.65 -18.47
N LEU A 123 -11.51 -0.01 -19.25
CA LEU A 123 -11.90 0.95 -20.26
C LEU A 123 -12.81 0.32 -21.33
N ARG A 124 -12.45 -0.87 -21.83
CA ARG A 124 -13.29 -1.67 -22.74
C ARG A 124 -14.67 -1.90 -22.14
N ALA A 125 -14.74 -2.46 -20.93
CA ALA A 125 -16.00 -2.75 -20.26
C ALA A 125 -16.86 -1.50 -20.04
N MET A 126 -16.27 -0.41 -19.54
CA MET A 126 -16.99 0.82 -19.22
C MET A 126 -17.44 1.61 -20.44
N SER A 127 -16.84 1.39 -21.61
CA SER A 127 -17.25 2.04 -22.86
C SER A 127 -18.55 1.47 -23.46
N VAL A 128 -19.00 0.30 -22.99
CA VAL A 128 -20.22 -0.36 -23.45
C VAL A 128 -21.47 0.32 -22.88
N GLU A 129 -22.52 0.42 -23.71
CA GLU A 129 -23.76 1.11 -23.36
C GLU A 129 -24.71 0.16 -22.62
N GLN A 130 -24.48 -0.01 -21.31
CA GLN A 130 -25.21 -0.96 -20.47
C GLN A 130 -26.24 -0.32 -19.55
N PHE A 131 -26.22 1.00 -19.39
CA PHE A 131 -27.05 1.69 -18.39
C PHE A 131 -28.37 2.13 -19.02
N PRO A 132 -29.53 1.70 -18.51
CA PRO A 132 -30.81 2.03 -19.11
C PRO A 132 -31.11 3.52 -18.98
N MET A 133 -31.59 4.11 -20.07
CA MET A 133 -32.13 5.46 -20.12
C MET A 133 -33.52 5.52 -19.44
N PRO A 134 -33.98 6.71 -19.01
CA PRO A 134 -35.31 6.86 -18.40
C PRO A 134 -36.48 6.38 -19.27
N ASP A 135 -36.30 6.33 -20.59
CA ASP A 135 -37.29 5.84 -21.55
C ASP A 135 -37.49 4.30 -21.52
N GLY A 136 -36.58 3.57 -20.86
CA GLY A 136 -36.58 2.12 -20.78
C GLY A 136 -36.27 1.39 -22.09
N LYS A 137 -35.84 2.10 -23.13
CA LYS A 137 -35.58 1.57 -24.47
C LYS A 137 -34.13 1.68 -24.88
N GLN A 138 -33.49 2.79 -24.49
CA GLN A 138 -32.12 3.09 -24.88
C GLN A 138 -31.15 2.81 -23.73
N TYR A 139 -29.87 2.69 -24.07
CA TYR A 139 -28.80 2.49 -23.11
C TYR A 139 -27.65 3.46 -23.36
N PHE A 140 -26.89 3.79 -22.32
CA PHE A 140 -25.71 4.66 -22.44
C PHE A 140 -24.53 4.13 -21.61
N SER A 141 -23.36 4.72 -21.84
CA SER A 141 -22.17 4.52 -21.02
C SER A 141 -21.95 5.76 -20.14
N PRO A 142 -21.97 5.62 -18.79
CA PRO A 142 -21.64 6.71 -17.89
C PRO A 142 -20.26 7.31 -18.13
N LEU A 143 -19.26 6.48 -18.48
CA LEU A 143 -17.92 6.96 -18.80
C LEU A 143 -17.96 7.88 -20.03
N ARG A 144 -18.59 7.46 -21.13
CA ARG A 144 -18.62 8.23 -22.38
C ARG A 144 -19.40 9.54 -22.24
N TRP A 145 -20.46 9.53 -21.45
CA TRP A 145 -21.22 10.73 -21.10
C TRP A 145 -20.37 11.70 -20.25
N LEU A 146 -19.68 11.19 -19.22
CA LEU A 146 -18.83 12.00 -18.36
C LEU A 146 -17.67 12.64 -19.14
N LEU A 147 -17.03 11.89 -20.05
CA LEU A 147 -15.97 12.43 -20.91
C LEU A 147 -16.49 13.58 -21.78
N ALA A 148 -17.72 13.50 -22.29
CA ALA A 148 -18.32 14.60 -23.04
C ALA A 148 -18.52 15.86 -22.18
N ILE A 149 -18.95 15.71 -20.92
CA ILE A 149 -19.05 16.84 -19.96
C ILE A 149 -17.67 17.46 -19.71
N MET A 150 -16.67 16.64 -19.43
CA MET A 150 -15.32 17.11 -19.07
C MET A 150 -14.62 17.79 -20.25
N LEU A 151 -14.78 17.29 -21.48
CA LEU A 151 -14.22 17.93 -22.68
C LEU A 151 -14.92 19.25 -23.02
N GLU A 152 -16.25 19.35 -22.81
CA GLU A 152 -16.96 20.62 -23.01
C GLU A 152 -16.60 21.65 -21.93
N LEU A 153 -16.32 21.22 -20.68
CA LEU A 153 -15.73 22.08 -19.65
C LEU A 153 -14.34 22.59 -20.06
N GLU A 154 -13.49 21.70 -20.58
CA GLU A 154 -12.15 22.06 -21.04
C GLU A 154 -12.19 23.06 -22.18
N LYS A 155 -13.05 22.85 -23.17
CA LYS A 155 -13.27 23.78 -24.28
C LYS A 155 -13.64 25.20 -23.80
N ARG A 156 -14.39 25.31 -22.70
CA ARG A 156 -14.85 26.61 -22.15
C ARG A 156 -13.91 27.24 -21.13
N THR A 157 -13.10 26.45 -20.45
CA THR A 157 -12.32 26.91 -19.29
C THR A 157 -10.82 26.65 -19.38
N GLY A 158 -10.37 25.88 -20.38
CA GLY A 158 -8.99 25.40 -20.50
C GLY A 158 -8.65 24.22 -19.58
N SER A 159 -9.61 23.67 -18.83
CA SER A 159 -9.40 22.53 -17.94
C SER A 159 -10.58 21.55 -17.96
N SER A 160 -10.26 20.26 -18.06
CA SER A 160 -11.23 19.17 -17.93
C SER A 160 -11.54 18.80 -16.48
N GLU A 161 -10.95 19.51 -15.51
CA GLU A 161 -11.16 19.27 -14.08
C GLU A 161 -12.65 19.28 -13.75
N LEU A 162 -13.08 18.34 -12.90
CA LEU A 162 -14.43 18.23 -12.37
C LEU A 162 -14.34 17.94 -10.88
N SER A 163 -14.72 18.90 -10.03
CA SER A 163 -14.61 18.74 -8.57
C SER A 163 -15.60 17.71 -8.02
N ARG A 164 -15.37 17.22 -6.79
CA ARG A 164 -16.26 16.22 -6.18
C ARG A 164 -17.72 16.66 -6.14
N ILE A 165 -17.97 17.92 -5.77
CA ILE A 165 -19.33 18.46 -5.63
C ILE A 165 -19.99 18.62 -7.00
N GLU A 166 -19.25 19.02 -8.02
CA GLU A 166 -19.73 19.09 -9.40
C GLU A 166 -20.09 17.69 -9.93
N PHE A 167 -19.22 16.71 -9.70
CA PHE A 167 -19.50 15.32 -10.05
C PHE A 167 -20.72 14.78 -9.30
N ALA A 168 -20.84 15.06 -8.00
CA ALA A 168 -21.97 14.62 -7.19
C ALA A 168 -23.30 15.24 -7.66
N LEU A 169 -23.32 16.54 -7.99
CA LEU A 169 -24.56 17.23 -8.35
C LEU A 169 -24.94 17.07 -9.82
N TRP A 170 -23.97 16.97 -10.72
CA TRP A 170 -24.17 17.06 -12.17
C TRP A 170 -23.47 15.96 -12.98
N GLY A 171 -22.40 15.35 -12.47
CA GLY A 171 -21.75 14.21 -13.15
C GLY A 171 -22.60 12.94 -13.05
N HIS A 172 -22.75 12.38 -11.85
CA HIS A 172 -23.40 11.08 -11.67
C HIS A 172 -24.93 11.08 -11.57
N THR A 173 -25.55 12.26 -11.72
CA THR A 173 -27.01 12.48 -11.68
C THR A 173 -27.58 12.80 -13.07
N THR A 174 -26.74 12.96 -14.09
CA THR A 174 -27.14 13.27 -15.46
C THR A 174 -26.82 12.11 -16.40
N ASN A 175 -27.42 12.15 -17.58
CA ASN A 175 -27.27 11.18 -18.65
C ASN A 175 -27.62 11.86 -20.00
N PRO A 176 -27.52 11.17 -21.14
CA PRO A 176 -27.83 11.73 -22.46
C PRO A 176 -29.24 12.31 -22.69
N SER A 177 -30.19 12.18 -21.75
CA SER A 177 -31.48 12.88 -21.83
C SER A 177 -31.35 14.38 -21.56
N TYR A 178 -30.24 14.79 -20.93
CA TYR A 178 -29.92 16.18 -20.64
C TYR A 178 -29.19 16.81 -21.82
N ASP A 179 -29.43 18.11 -22.04
CA ASP A 179 -28.62 18.90 -22.94
C ASP A 179 -27.22 19.13 -22.35
N LEU A 180 -26.18 18.75 -23.10
CA LEU A 180 -24.79 18.84 -22.65
C LEU A 180 -24.41 20.27 -22.25
N SER A 181 -24.76 21.26 -23.07
CA SER A 181 -24.43 22.68 -22.80
C SER A 181 -25.05 23.11 -21.47
N LYS A 182 -26.32 22.81 -21.24
CA LYS A 182 -27.01 23.14 -19.99
C LYS A 182 -26.38 22.46 -18.78
N VAL A 183 -25.95 21.21 -18.89
CA VAL A 183 -25.25 20.53 -17.78
C VAL A 183 -23.96 21.27 -17.44
N VAL A 184 -23.17 21.64 -18.46
CA VAL A 184 -21.94 22.41 -18.28
C VAL A 184 -22.20 23.81 -17.74
N ASP A 185 -23.25 24.51 -18.22
CA ASP A 185 -23.66 25.82 -17.70
C ASP A 185 -23.95 25.75 -16.19
N ASN A 186 -24.66 24.70 -15.74
CA ASN A 186 -24.94 24.50 -14.32
C ASN A 186 -23.68 24.19 -13.49
N ILE A 187 -22.70 23.50 -14.06
CA ILE A 187 -21.41 23.24 -13.41
C ILE A 187 -20.62 24.55 -13.26
N LEU A 188 -20.57 25.37 -14.30
CA LEU A 188 -19.86 26.66 -14.28
C LEU A 188 -20.54 27.67 -13.33
N ASP A 189 -21.86 27.74 -13.34
CA ASP A 189 -22.64 28.53 -12.37
C ASP A 189 -22.39 28.07 -10.93
N LEU A 190 -22.37 26.76 -10.68
CA LEU A 190 -22.02 26.21 -9.36
C LEU A 190 -20.62 26.62 -8.93
N ARG A 191 -19.62 26.58 -9.84
CA ARG A 191 -18.25 27.01 -9.55
C ARG A 191 -18.18 28.47 -9.12
N GLU A 192 -18.83 29.35 -9.87
CA GLU A 192 -18.84 30.79 -9.58
C GLU A 192 -19.50 31.08 -8.23
N ARG A 193 -20.69 30.52 -7.99
CA ARG A 193 -21.40 30.68 -6.71
C ARG A 193 -20.65 30.08 -5.54
N ARG A 194 -19.98 28.94 -5.73
CA ARG A 194 -19.16 28.30 -4.69
C ARG A 194 -17.93 29.11 -4.35
N ALA A 195 -17.27 29.71 -5.35
CA ALA A 195 -16.11 30.57 -5.15
C ALA A 195 -16.47 31.86 -4.40
N ALA A 196 -17.67 32.42 -4.67
CA ALA A 196 -18.18 33.61 -3.97
C ALA A 196 -18.78 33.31 -2.58
N ALA A 197 -18.96 32.03 -2.21
CA ALA A 197 -19.59 31.67 -0.95
C ALA A 197 -18.67 31.96 0.26
N PRO A 198 -19.21 32.50 1.36
CA PRO A 198 -18.40 32.80 2.56
C PRO A 198 -17.87 31.54 3.25
N ALA A 199 -18.54 30.40 3.06
CA ALA A 199 -18.11 29.09 3.55
C ALA A 199 -18.60 27.98 2.61
N LYS A 200 -17.68 27.11 2.20
CA LYS A 200 -17.95 26.04 1.22
C LYS A 200 -18.87 24.96 1.78
N ARG A 201 -18.69 24.54 3.04
CA ARG A 201 -19.47 23.42 3.61
C ARG A 201 -20.98 23.70 3.74
N PRO A 202 -21.44 24.84 4.28
CA PRO A 202 -22.86 25.17 4.30
C PRO A 202 -23.44 25.34 2.88
N PHE A 203 -22.65 25.92 1.97
CA PHE A 203 -23.02 26.06 0.56
C PHE A 203 -23.25 24.70 -0.10
N ASP A 204 -22.27 23.80 -0.05
CA ASP A 204 -22.36 22.45 -0.63
C ASP A 204 -23.56 21.67 -0.07
N LYS A 205 -23.83 21.78 1.24
CA LYS A 205 -25.00 21.16 1.88
C LYS A 205 -26.32 21.71 1.33
N LYS A 206 -26.39 23.01 1.06
CA LYS A 206 -27.58 23.65 0.47
C LYS A 206 -27.80 23.21 -0.97
N GLU A 207 -26.74 23.14 -1.77
CA GLU A 207 -26.83 22.70 -3.17
C GLU A 207 -27.25 21.22 -3.27
N ILE A 208 -26.73 20.35 -2.39
CA ILE A 208 -27.18 18.95 -2.30
C ILE A 208 -28.65 18.87 -1.90
N ALA A 209 -29.10 19.66 -0.93
CA ALA A 209 -30.50 19.68 -0.54
C ALA A 209 -31.43 20.16 -1.67
N GLU A 210 -31.02 21.19 -2.42
CA GLU A 210 -31.78 21.70 -3.56
C GLU A 210 -31.87 20.67 -4.68
N ARG A 211 -30.72 20.12 -5.11
CA ARG A 211 -30.67 19.06 -6.12
C ARG A 211 -31.44 17.81 -5.67
N GLY A 212 -31.36 17.50 -4.38
CA GLY A 212 -32.04 16.39 -3.72
C GLY A 212 -33.57 16.48 -3.72
N LYS A 213 -34.18 17.65 -3.97
CA LYS A 213 -35.65 17.76 -4.11
C LYS A 213 -36.22 16.90 -5.22
N ASN A 214 -35.40 16.61 -6.24
CA ASN A 214 -35.77 15.75 -7.37
C ASN A 214 -35.28 14.30 -7.19
N TYR A 215 -34.81 13.91 -6.00
CA TYR A 215 -34.27 12.58 -5.71
C TYR A 215 -35.09 11.89 -4.61
N ASP A 216 -35.51 10.66 -4.87
CA ASP A 216 -36.43 9.90 -4.00
C ASP A 216 -35.71 9.05 -2.93
N LYS A 217 -34.39 9.18 -2.80
CA LYS A 217 -33.59 8.45 -1.79
C LYS A 217 -32.80 9.43 -0.91
N LYS A 218 -32.00 8.87 0.00
CA LYS A 218 -31.19 9.64 0.98
C LYS A 218 -30.24 10.61 0.29
N ALA A 219 -30.22 11.88 0.71
CA ALA A 219 -29.30 12.90 0.18
C ALA A 219 -27.81 12.53 0.34
N GLU A 220 -27.46 11.74 1.34
CA GLU A 220 -26.10 11.20 1.57
C GLU A 220 -25.56 10.43 0.36
N ASN A 221 -26.44 9.80 -0.42
CA ASN A 221 -26.08 9.03 -1.61
C ASN A 221 -25.32 9.85 -2.67
N PHE A 222 -25.56 11.17 -2.75
CA PHE A 222 -24.81 12.06 -3.65
C PHE A 222 -23.31 12.00 -3.37
N LEU A 223 -22.91 11.96 -2.09
CA LEU A 223 -21.50 11.92 -1.71
C LEU A 223 -20.96 10.49 -1.58
N ASP A 224 -21.77 9.55 -1.09
CA ASP A 224 -21.36 8.16 -0.89
C ASP A 224 -21.11 7.43 -2.21
N TYR A 225 -22.01 7.61 -3.19
CA TYR A 225 -21.87 7.00 -4.50
C TYR A 225 -20.86 7.74 -5.38
N SER A 226 -20.63 9.04 -5.11
CA SER A 226 -19.63 9.84 -5.80
C SER A 226 -18.24 9.24 -5.65
N ASP A 227 -17.80 8.95 -4.41
CA ASP A 227 -16.47 8.40 -4.14
C ASP A 227 -16.25 7.05 -4.85
N MET A 228 -17.21 6.15 -4.68
CA MET A 228 -17.19 4.83 -5.32
C MET A 228 -17.16 4.94 -6.85
N ASN A 229 -18.03 5.75 -7.46
CA ASN A 229 -18.03 5.90 -8.92
C ASN A 229 -16.71 6.49 -9.42
N MET A 230 -16.16 7.50 -8.75
CA MET A 230 -14.87 8.10 -9.15
C MET A 230 -13.73 7.08 -9.07
N ARG A 231 -13.69 6.20 -8.06
CA ARG A 231 -12.71 5.09 -8.02
C ARG A 231 -12.82 4.17 -9.23
N TYR A 232 -14.04 3.77 -9.58
CA TYR A 232 -14.29 2.91 -10.75
C TYR A 232 -13.94 3.62 -12.07
N LEU A 233 -14.28 4.89 -12.22
CA LEU A 233 -13.97 5.62 -13.44
C LEU A 233 -12.45 5.81 -13.63
N ARG A 234 -11.69 6.00 -12.54
CA ARG A 234 -10.23 6.16 -12.60
C ARG A 234 -9.49 4.87 -12.97
N ILE A 235 -10.00 3.69 -12.60
CA ILE A 235 -9.36 2.43 -13.02
C ILE A 235 -9.38 2.22 -14.55
N SER A 236 -10.20 2.97 -15.29
CA SER A 236 -10.15 2.98 -16.76
C SER A 236 -8.84 3.54 -17.34
N GLY A 237 -8.05 4.26 -16.53
CA GLY A 237 -6.80 4.90 -16.94
C GLY A 237 -6.96 6.17 -17.77
N VAL A 238 -8.18 6.54 -18.17
CA VAL A 238 -8.46 7.79 -18.92
C VAL A 238 -8.71 8.98 -17.99
N LEU A 239 -9.09 8.72 -16.75
CA LEU A 239 -9.32 9.72 -15.71
C LEU A 239 -8.37 9.49 -14.54
N GLN A 240 -7.90 10.57 -13.93
CA GLN A 240 -7.10 10.55 -12.71
C GLN A 240 -7.67 11.52 -11.68
N ARG A 241 -7.16 11.47 -10.46
CA ARG A 241 -7.56 12.34 -9.35
C ARG A 241 -6.99 13.74 -9.54
N LYS A 242 -7.82 14.74 -9.23
CA LYS A 242 -7.41 16.14 -9.04
C LYS A 242 -8.07 16.67 -7.78
N GLY A 243 -7.30 16.85 -6.71
CA GLY A 243 -7.85 17.11 -5.37
C GLY A 243 -8.82 16.00 -4.94
N ARG A 244 -10.10 16.33 -4.76
CA ARG A 244 -11.19 15.35 -4.50
C ARG A 244 -12.02 15.01 -5.74
N GLY A 245 -11.71 15.62 -6.88
CA GLY A 245 -12.39 15.46 -8.16
C GLY A 245 -11.63 14.60 -9.17
N LEU A 246 -12.01 14.74 -10.43
CA LEU A 246 -11.47 14.04 -11.59
C LEU A 246 -10.86 15.02 -12.58
N ILE A 247 -9.88 14.57 -13.35
CA ILE A 247 -9.36 15.25 -14.53
C ILE A 247 -9.06 14.20 -15.62
N ILE A 248 -9.17 14.57 -16.90
CA ILE A 248 -8.73 13.70 -17.99
C ILE A 248 -7.20 13.62 -17.93
N VAL A 249 -6.66 12.40 -18.05
CA VAL A 249 -5.22 12.19 -18.10
C VAL A 249 -4.67 12.82 -19.40
N PRO A 250 -3.70 13.74 -19.34
CA PRO A 250 -3.21 14.45 -20.54
C PRO A 250 -2.73 13.52 -21.66
N THR A 251 -2.03 12.42 -21.33
CA THR A 251 -1.57 11.41 -22.30
C THR A 251 -2.70 10.56 -22.91
N LYS A 252 -3.92 10.65 -22.39
CA LYS A 252 -5.10 9.93 -22.87
C LYS A 252 -6.15 10.88 -23.45
N HIS A 253 -5.82 12.16 -23.63
CA HIS A 253 -6.77 13.17 -24.11
C HIS A 253 -7.40 12.82 -25.46
N VAL A 254 -6.58 12.49 -26.46
CA VAL A 254 -7.08 12.06 -27.78
C VAL A 254 -7.99 10.83 -27.68
N LEU A 255 -7.68 9.89 -26.79
CA LEU A 255 -8.53 8.72 -26.54
C LEU A 255 -9.86 9.13 -25.90
N ALA A 256 -9.84 10.07 -24.95
CA ALA A 256 -11.03 10.63 -24.34
C ALA A 256 -11.96 11.28 -25.37
N GLU A 257 -11.40 12.07 -26.31
CA GLU A 257 -12.16 12.67 -27.41
C GLU A 257 -12.85 11.63 -28.29
N LYS A 258 -12.14 10.55 -28.65
CA LYS A 258 -12.71 9.47 -29.47
C LYS A 258 -13.76 8.64 -28.74
N LEU A 259 -13.68 8.56 -27.41
CA LEU A 259 -14.64 7.83 -26.58
C LEU A 259 -15.88 8.65 -26.22
N ALA A 260 -15.74 9.97 -26.05
CA ALA A 260 -16.85 10.82 -25.63
C ALA A 260 -18.08 10.66 -26.53
N LYS A 261 -19.25 10.54 -25.90
CA LYS A 261 -20.52 10.34 -26.62
C LYS A 261 -21.67 11.00 -25.85
N THR A 262 -22.47 11.79 -26.56
CA THR A 262 -23.61 12.53 -26.01
C THR A 262 -24.96 11.90 -26.31
N THR A 263 -24.99 10.79 -27.04
CA THR A 263 -26.21 10.08 -27.44
C THR A 263 -26.29 8.71 -26.80
N ALA A 264 -27.50 8.28 -26.46
CA ALA A 264 -27.79 6.91 -26.07
C ALA A 264 -27.93 6.01 -27.30
N SER A 265 -27.69 4.72 -27.12
CA SER A 265 -27.87 3.69 -28.13
C SER A 265 -29.25 3.04 -28.05
N ALA A 266 -29.85 2.82 -29.21
CA ALA A 266 -31.08 2.04 -29.36
C ALA A 266 -30.80 0.55 -29.66
N GLU A 267 -29.54 0.14 -29.68
CA GLU A 267 -29.17 -1.27 -29.88
C GLU A 267 -29.73 -2.13 -28.74
N PRO A 268 -30.20 -3.36 -29.04
CA PRO A 268 -30.64 -4.29 -28.02
C PRO A 268 -29.53 -4.57 -26.99
N ILE A 269 -29.90 -4.62 -25.70
CA ILE A 269 -28.94 -4.87 -24.60
C ILE A 269 -28.18 -6.18 -24.75
N ILE A 270 -28.78 -7.21 -25.38
CA ILE A 270 -28.08 -8.48 -25.63
C ILE A 270 -26.89 -8.31 -26.57
N GLU A 271 -26.95 -7.40 -27.55
CA GLU A 271 -25.81 -7.11 -28.42
C GLU A 271 -24.73 -6.36 -27.66
N GLN A 272 -25.10 -5.47 -26.74
CA GLN A 272 -24.16 -4.82 -25.81
C GLN A 272 -23.49 -5.85 -24.88
N TYR A 273 -24.22 -6.85 -24.40
CA TYR A 273 -23.63 -7.94 -23.61
C TYR A 273 -22.71 -8.83 -24.43
N LYS A 274 -23.03 -9.12 -25.69
CA LYS A 274 -22.11 -9.84 -26.59
C LYS A 274 -20.82 -9.06 -26.80
N LEU A 275 -20.90 -7.74 -27.04
CA LEU A 275 -19.72 -6.87 -27.13
C LEU A 275 -18.90 -6.90 -25.84
N LEU A 276 -19.57 -6.73 -24.69
CA LEU A 276 -18.95 -6.77 -23.38
C LEU A 276 -18.20 -8.10 -23.13
N CYS A 277 -18.85 -9.24 -23.38
CA CYS A 277 -18.31 -10.56 -23.08
C CYS A 277 -17.20 -10.99 -24.04
N ASN A 278 -17.10 -10.39 -25.24
CA ASN A 278 -16.01 -10.64 -26.17
C ASN A 278 -14.87 -9.61 -26.07
N GLY A 279 -15.09 -8.52 -25.34
CA GLY A 279 -14.18 -7.38 -25.26
C GLY A 279 -14.58 -6.32 -26.27
N ALA A 280 -15.14 -5.21 -25.79
CA ALA A 280 -15.59 -4.13 -26.66
C ALA A 280 -14.41 -3.51 -27.42
N PRO A 281 -14.61 -3.12 -28.69
CA PRO A 281 -13.58 -2.42 -29.44
C PRO A 281 -13.30 -1.05 -28.82
N LEU A 282 -12.03 -0.68 -28.75
CA LEU A 282 -11.60 0.68 -28.41
C LEU A 282 -11.13 1.41 -29.66
N PRO A 283 -11.09 2.76 -29.63
CA PRO A 283 -10.45 3.54 -30.68
C PRO A 283 -9.01 3.08 -30.98
N THR A 284 -8.28 2.59 -29.97
CA THR A 284 -6.92 2.03 -30.09
C THR A 284 -6.82 0.75 -30.90
N ASP A 285 -7.93 0.07 -31.23
CA ASP A 285 -7.90 -1.13 -32.08
C ASP A 285 -7.77 -0.75 -33.57
N ASN A 286 -8.09 0.50 -33.92
CA ASN A 286 -7.87 1.06 -35.25
C ASN A 286 -6.41 1.49 -35.42
N PHE A 287 -5.76 1.05 -36.49
CA PHE A 287 -4.34 1.32 -36.77
C PHE A 287 -3.99 2.82 -36.76
N GLU A 288 -4.75 3.65 -37.49
CA GLU A 288 -4.46 5.08 -37.61
C GLU A 288 -4.61 5.82 -36.27
N VAL A 289 -5.64 5.46 -35.50
CA VAL A 289 -5.86 6.03 -34.16
C VAL A 289 -4.77 5.57 -33.18
N ALA A 290 -4.42 4.27 -33.20
CA ALA A 290 -3.34 3.73 -32.38
C ALA A 290 -2.01 4.44 -32.67
N LYS A 291 -1.70 4.65 -33.95
CA LYS A 291 -0.49 5.34 -34.39
C LYS A 291 -0.48 6.79 -33.92
N SER A 292 -1.58 7.52 -34.11
CA SER A 292 -1.71 8.90 -33.63
C SER A 292 -1.52 9.02 -32.12
N LEU A 293 -2.02 8.05 -31.34
CA LEU A 293 -1.84 8.03 -29.88
C LEU A 293 -0.40 7.73 -29.48
N LEU A 294 0.28 6.83 -30.20
CA LEU A 294 1.70 6.55 -29.98
C LEU A 294 2.58 7.77 -30.29
N ASP A 295 2.32 8.45 -31.41
CA ASP A 295 3.05 9.65 -31.82
C ASP A 295 2.90 10.79 -30.81
N ASP A 296 1.68 10.98 -30.27
CA ASP A 296 1.41 11.96 -29.21
C ASP A 296 2.15 11.61 -27.90
N LEU A 297 2.12 10.34 -27.48
CA LEU A 297 2.86 9.89 -26.31
C LEU A 297 4.38 10.10 -26.48
N ILE A 298 4.93 9.77 -27.65
CA ILE A 298 6.34 10.03 -28.00
C ILE A 298 6.68 11.50 -27.89
N LYS A 299 5.80 12.38 -28.37
CA LYS A 299 5.98 13.84 -28.27
C LYS A 299 6.03 14.28 -26.81
N GLN A 300 5.06 13.85 -26.00
CA GLN A 300 5.01 14.19 -24.57
C GLN A 300 6.24 13.67 -23.80
N MET A 301 6.72 12.46 -24.10
CA MET A 301 7.95 11.92 -23.48
C MET A 301 9.18 12.75 -23.85
N LYS A 302 9.30 13.21 -25.11
CA LYS A 302 10.39 14.08 -25.55
C LYS A 302 10.34 15.45 -24.88
N GLU A 303 9.16 16.06 -24.75
CA GLU A 303 8.97 17.34 -24.05
C GLU A 303 9.34 17.26 -22.57
N ARG A 304 9.14 16.09 -21.95
CA ARG A 304 9.54 15.80 -20.57
C ARG A 304 10.99 15.31 -20.43
N HIS A 305 11.75 15.25 -21.51
CA HIS A 305 13.12 14.73 -21.56
C HIS A 305 13.28 13.30 -21.00
N ILE A 306 12.26 12.45 -21.19
CA ILE A 306 12.28 11.05 -20.76
C ILE A 306 12.95 10.20 -21.84
N LEU A 307 13.92 9.37 -21.44
CA LEU A 307 14.57 8.42 -22.34
C LEU A 307 13.70 7.17 -22.53
N PHE A 308 13.58 6.70 -23.77
CA PHE A 308 12.85 5.48 -24.11
C PHE A 308 13.39 4.84 -25.38
N ASP A 309 13.13 3.54 -25.56
CA ASP A 309 13.44 2.79 -26.77
C ASP A 309 12.30 1.82 -27.12
N ILE A 310 11.87 1.90 -28.37
CA ILE A 310 10.85 1.04 -29.00
C ILE A 310 11.28 0.62 -30.41
N SER A 311 12.57 0.80 -30.75
CA SER A 311 13.11 0.50 -32.09
C SER A 311 13.12 -0.99 -32.42
N ASP A 312 12.99 -1.85 -31.41
CA ASP A 312 12.85 -3.30 -31.52
C ASP A 312 11.46 -3.74 -31.99
N LEU A 313 10.47 -2.85 -32.01
CA LEU A 313 9.08 -3.19 -32.34
C LEU A 313 8.74 -2.83 -33.80
N PRO A 314 8.08 -3.72 -34.56
CA PRO A 314 7.79 -3.51 -35.98
C PRO A 314 6.69 -2.47 -36.28
N LEU A 315 5.80 -2.15 -35.32
CA LEU A 315 4.75 -1.11 -35.40
C LEU A 315 3.84 -1.17 -36.66
N ASN A 316 3.65 -2.33 -37.27
CA ASN A 316 2.90 -2.51 -38.52
C ASN A 316 1.42 -2.84 -38.28
N THR A 317 1.06 -3.24 -37.07
CA THR A 317 -0.32 -3.57 -36.68
C THR A 317 -0.76 -2.76 -35.46
N SER A 318 -2.07 -2.59 -35.25
CA SER A 318 -2.58 -1.92 -34.05
C SER A 318 -2.18 -2.65 -32.77
N THR A 319 -2.07 -3.97 -32.79
CA THR A 319 -1.56 -4.77 -31.67
C THR A 319 -0.11 -4.42 -31.34
N GLU A 320 0.77 -4.39 -32.33
CA GLU A 320 2.19 -4.02 -32.13
C GLU A 320 2.35 -2.58 -31.64
N ILE A 321 1.56 -1.65 -32.19
CA ILE A 321 1.53 -0.25 -31.73
C ILE A 321 1.06 -0.17 -30.27
N ASN A 322 0.03 -0.93 -29.89
CA ASN A 322 -0.45 -0.95 -28.50
C ASN A 322 0.57 -1.55 -27.54
N ILE A 323 1.35 -2.56 -27.94
CA ILE A 323 2.47 -3.09 -27.14
C ILE A 323 3.52 -2.00 -26.92
N ALA A 324 3.91 -1.28 -27.98
CA ALA A 324 4.87 -0.17 -27.87
C ALA A 324 4.34 0.94 -26.94
N ARG A 325 3.08 1.33 -27.12
CA ARG A 325 2.40 2.32 -26.26
C ARG A 325 2.39 1.88 -24.79
N GLN A 326 2.03 0.63 -24.51
CA GLN A 326 2.04 0.10 -23.13
C GLN A 326 3.44 0.12 -22.51
N ARG A 327 4.50 -0.18 -23.29
CA ARG A 327 5.88 -0.05 -22.82
C ARG A 327 6.22 1.39 -22.46
N LEU A 328 5.87 2.35 -23.32
CA LEU A 328 6.09 3.78 -23.05
C LEU A 328 5.30 4.27 -21.83
N GLU A 329 4.05 3.82 -21.67
CA GLU A 329 3.22 4.12 -20.49
C GLU A 329 3.84 3.56 -19.21
N SER A 330 4.45 2.38 -19.26
CA SER A 330 5.17 1.80 -18.12
C SER A 330 6.39 2.65 -17.73
N ILE A 331 7.17 3.12 -18.71
CA ILE A 331 8.32 4.00 -18.47
C ILE A 331 7.85 5.33 -17.87
N LEU A 332 6.75 5.88 -18.39
CA LEU A 332 6.16 7.11 -17.89
C LEU A 332 5.70 6.95 -16.43
N ALA A 333 4.98 5.88 -16.11
CA ALA A 333 4.52 5.59 -14.76
C ALA A 333 5.68 5.45 -13.76
N GLN A 334 6.76 4.76 -14.15
CA GLN A 334 7.98 4.65 -13.33
C GLN A 334 8.66 6.01 -13.12
N THR A 335 8.66 6.86 -14.15
CA THR A 335 9.21 8.22 -14.06
C THR A 335 8.37 9.10 -13.14
N ASP A 336 7.05 9.02 -13.26
CA ASP A 336 6.10 9.73 -12.40
C ASP A 336 6.23 9.26 -10.94
N GLU A 337 6.48 7.97 -10.71
CA GLU A 337 6.72 7.41 -9.37
C GLU A 337 8.02 7.95 -8.74
N ILE A 338 9.07 8.13 -9.54
CA ILE A 338 10.32 8.78 -9.07
C ILE A 338 10.03 10.23 -8.67
N GLN A 339 9.27 10.96 -9.48
CA GLN A 339 8.89 12.33 -9.13
C GLN A 339 8.04 12.37 -7.86
N TYR A 340 7.06 11.47 -7.75
CA TYR A 340 6.24 11.31 -6.55
C TYR A 340 7.09 11.03 -5.31
N ALA A 341 8.11 10.18 -5.42
CA ALA A 341 9.04 9.86 -4.35
C ALA A 341 9.83 11.09 -3.87
N ASN A 342 10.37 11.87 -4.80
CA ASN A 342 11.11 13.10 -4.49
C ASN A 342 10.27 14.11 -3.69
N ASP A 343 8.95 14.13 -3.93
CA ASP A 343 8.04 15.05 -3.25
C ASP A 343 7.65 14.59 -1.83
N GLN A 344 7.89 13.32 -1.45
CA GLN A 344 7.43 12.75 -0.17
C GLN A 344 8.05 13.40 1.05
N ARG A 345 9.29 13.90 0.95
CA ARG A 345 9.95 14.65 2.03
C ARG A 345 9.12 15.86 2.48
N ASN A 346 8.41 16.49 1.54
CA ASN A 346 7.59 17.67 1.79
C ASN A 346 6.15 17.31 2.21
N GLN A 347 5.83 16.02 2.34
CA GLN A 347 4.50 15.50 2.70
C GLN A 347 4.53 14.71 4.01
N TRP A 348 5.59 14.87 4.82
CA TRP A 348 5.80 14.09 6.04
C TRP A 348 4.66 14.28 7.07
N GLU A 349 4.01 15.45 7.13
CA GLU A 349 2.83 15.65 7.98
C GLU A 349 1.63 14.82 7.52
N GLU A 350 1.40 14.73 6.21
CA GLU A 350 0.32 13.89 5.66
C GLU A 350 0.61 12.41 5.91
N ILE A 351 1.87 11.97 5.75
CA ILE A 351 2.33 10.62 6.08
C ILE A 351 2.06 10.31 7.56
N ARG A 352 2.42 11.23 8.48
CA ARG A 352 2.08 11.12 9.91
C ARG A 352 0.57 11.00 10.12
N ASP A 353 -0.24 11.74 9.39
CA ASP A 353 -1.70 11.71 9.56
C ASP A 353 -2.30 10.38 9.07
N TYR A 354 -1.77 9.78 8.00
CA TYR A 354 -2.11 8.41 7.60
C TYR A 354 -1.75 7.40 8.68
N MET A 355 -0.56 7.48 9.28
CA MET A 355 -0.19 6.63 10.44
C MET A 355 -1.19 6.80 11.59
N THR A 356 -1.63 8.03 11.87
CA THR A 356 -2.63 8.32 12.91
C THR A 356 -3.98 7.66 12.62
N LEU A 357 -4.43 7.66 11.37
CA LEU A 357 -5.64 6.95 10.97
C LEU A 357 -5.48 5.44 11.11
N LEU A 358 -4.34 4.89 10.71
CA LEU A 358 -4.05 3.45 10.81
C LEU A 358 -4.01 2.98 12.27
N ILE A 359 -3.39 3.75 13.18
CA ILE A 359 -3.40 3.48 14.62
C ILE A 359 -4.83 3.38 15.18
N LYS A 360 -5.78 4.16 14.61
CA LYS A 360 -7.21 4.15 14.99
C LYS A 360 -8.04 3.07 14.30
N GLY A 361 -7.44 2.25 13.43
CA GLY A 361 -8.15 1.24 12.64
C GLY A 361 -8.83 1.79 11.38
N GLY A 362 -8.25 2.84 10.79
CA GLY A 362 -8.75 3.53 9.60
C GLY A 362 -9.71 4.68 9.93
N GLY A 363 -10.37 5.20 8.90
CA GLY A 363 -11.28 6.34 8.98
C GLY A 363 -10.84 7.49 8.09
N LYS A 364 -11.34 8.69 8.39
CA LYS A 364 -11.16 9.87 7.55
C LYS A 364 -10.67 11.05 8.38
N LEU A 365 -9.68 11.77 7.86
CA LEU A 365 -9.25 13.06 8.38
C LEU A 365 -9.57 14.13 7.33
N VAL A 366 -10.34 15.14 7.73
CA VAL A 366 -10.76 16.24 6.87
C VAL A 366 -9.96 17.47 7.30
N TYR A 367 -9.11 17.97 6.40
CA TYR A 367 -8.38 19.22 6.62
C TYR A 367 -9.31 20.40 6.35
N ASP A 368 -10.01 20.35 5.21
CA ASP A 368 -10.99 21.34 4.77
C ASP A 368 -12.00 20.70 3.78
N GLU A 369 -12.87 21.50 3.17
CA GLU A 369 -13.88 21.01 2.24
C GLU A 369 -13.33 20.33 0.98
N ASP A 370 -12.14 20.72 0.54
CA ASP A 370 -11.51 20.25 -0.70
C ASP A 370 -10.35 19.28 -0.42
N ASN A 371 -9.83 19.23 0.80
CA ASN A 371 -8.69 18.40 1.20
C ASN A 371 -9.04 17.45 2.35
N ALA A 372 -8.89 16.15 2.10
CA ALA A 372 -9.08 15.11 3.10
C ALA A 372 -8.31 13.85 2.72
N ILE A 373 -7.86 13.11 3.72
CA ILE A 373 -7.32 11.76 3.58
C ILE A 373 -8.27 10.74 4.19
N GLU A 374 -8.25 9.53 3.64
CA GLU A 374 -9.11 8.44 4.08
C GLU A 374 -8.35 7.11 3.98
N VAL A 375 -8.49 6.31 5.03
CA VAL A 375 -8.05 4.92 5.10
C VAL A 375 -9.31 4.07 5.26
N PRO A 376 -9.79 3.40 4.20
CA PRO A 376 -10.92 2.48 4.30
C PRO A 376 -10.58 1.36 5.28
N LYS A 377 -11.52 1.02 6.18
CA LYS A 377 -11.28 0.05 7.26
C LYS A 377 -10.88 -1.33 6.74
N ASP A 378 -11.48 -1.73 5.63
CA ASP A 378 -11.23 -3.00 4.93
C ASP A 378 -9.98 -2.97 4.04
N GLU A 379 -9.30 -1.83 3.93
CA GLU A 379 -8.08 -1.64 3.14
C GLU A 379 -6.87 -1.25 4.03
N THR A 380 -7.02 -1.32 5.36
CA THR A 380 -5.96 -0.93 6.32
C THR A 380 -4.61 -1.63 6.11
N PRO A 381 -4.52 -2.93 5.73
CA PRO A 381 -3.22 -3.57 5.47
C PRO A 381 -2.47 -2.92 4.30
N ALA A 382 -3.12 -2.75 3.14
CA ALA A 382 -2.51 -2.13 1.97
C ALA A 382 -2.09 -0.66 2.24
N TYR A 383 -2.90 0.07 3.02
CA TYR A 383 -2.55 1.42 3.44
C TYR A 383 -1.40 1.47 4.44
N LEU A 384 -1.21 0.44 5.28
CA LEU A 384 -0.08 0.38 6.20
C LEU A 384 1.24 0.24 5.44
N GLU A 385 1.32 -0.72 4.52
CA GLU A 385 2.49 -0.91 3.65
C GLU A 385 2.80 0.37 2.86
N TRP A 386 1.79 0.97 2.24
CA TRP A 386 1.93 2.19 1.47
C TRP A 386 2.36 3.40 2.29
N THR A 387 1.84 3.56 3.51
CA THR A 387 2.22 4.66 4.40
C THR A 387 3.68 4.53 4.82
N LEU A 388 4.15 3.31 5.06
CA LEU A 388 5.52 3.02 5.46
C LEU A 388 6.49 3.13 4.28
N TRP A 389 6.05 2.76 3.07
CA TRP A 389 6.77 3.05 1.84
C TRP A 389 6.94 4.56 1.65
N ARG A 390 5.87 5.35 1.76
CA ARG A 390 5.97 6.82 1.71
C ARG A 390 6.91 7.38 2.78
N ALA A 391 6.91 6.82 3.99
CA ALA A 391 7.84 7.21 5.03
C ALA A 391 9.30 6.92 4.65
N ALA A 392 9.58 5.76 4.05
CA ALA A 392 10.90 5.44 3.52
C ALA A 392 11.32 6.39 2.38
N LEU A 393 10.42 6.67 1.43
CA LEU A 393 10.66 7.65 0.36
C LEU A 393 10.95 9.05 0.92
N ALA A 394 10.25 9.47 1.96
CA ALA A 394 10.47 10.77 2.59
C ALA A 394 11.84 10.89 3.29
N ILE A 395 12.36 9.79 3.83
CA ILE A 395 13.70 9.71 4.43
C ILE A 395 14.80 9.69 3.35
N ASP A 396 14.47 9.16 2.16
CA ASP A 396 15.30 9.19 0.95
C ASP A 396 16.62 8.40 1.11
N HIS A 397 17.59 8.62 0.22
CA HIS A 397 18.95 8.03 0.19
C HIS A 397 19.01 6.55 -0.23
N MET A 398 17.91 6.00 -0.75
CA MET A 398 17.87 4.64 -1.27
C MET A 398 18.65 4.53 -2.59
N VAL A 399 19.36 3.42 -2.75
CA VAL A 399 20.06 3.03 -3.97
C VAL A 399 19.09 2.45 -4.98
N ASN A 400 18.20 1.56 -4.52
CA ASN A 400 17.15 0.99 -5.36
C ASN A 400 16.05 2.01 -5.64
N LYS A 401 15.37 1.86 -6.77
CA LYS A 401 14.34 2.80 -7.22
C LYS A 401 13.06 2.65 -6.40
N PRO A 402 12.24 3.71 -6.25
CA PRO A 402 10.98 3.65 -5.48
C PRO A 402 10.07 2.47 -5.82
N TYR A 403 9.96 2.12 -7.10
CA TYR A 403 9.17 0.99 -7.60
C TYR A 403 9.78 -0.39 -7.36
N GLU A 404 11.06 -0.46 -6.96
CA GLU A 404 11.76 -1.70 -6.57
C GLU A 404 11.70 -1.95 -5.05
N VAL A 405 11.34 -0.92 -4.26
CA VAL A 405 11.27 -1.00 -2.79
C VAL A 405 10.06 -1.83 -2.35
N ARG A 406 8.92 -1.71 -3.03
CA ARG A 406 7.61 -2.19 -2.57
C ARG A 406 7.14 -3.49 -3.24
N GLY A 407 6.43 -4.32 -2.48
CA GLY A 407 5.70 -5.50 -3.00
C GLY A 407 4.26 -5.26 -3.43
N PHE A 408 3.60 -4.20 -2.92
CA PHE A 408 2.22 -3.86 -3.24
C PHE A 408 2.06 -3.14 -4.59
N LYS A 409 0.82 -3.06 -5.10
CA LYS A 409 0.48 -2.33 -6.34
C LYS A 409 -0.04 -0.91 -6.05
N LEU A 410 0.26 0.02 -6.95
CA LEU A 410 -0.25 1.39 -6.95
C LEU A 410 -1.22 1.62 -8.11
N ASP A 411 -2.19 2.50 -7.91
CA ASP A 411 -2.98 3.07 -8.99
C ASP A 411 -2.28 4.30 -9.62
N SER A 412 -2.90 4.88 -10.64
CA SER A 412 -2.36 6.06 -11.34
C SER A 412 -2.30 7.32 -10.47
N ASP A 413 -2.95 7.31 -9.31
CA ASP A 413 -2.93 8.41 -8.34
C ASP A 413 -1.95 8.13 -7.18
N PHE A 414 -1.10 7.12 -7.33
CA PHE A 414 -0.18 6.63 -6.30
C PHE A 414 -0.88 6.21 -5.00
N MET A 415 -2.14 5.74 -5.08
CA MET A 415 -2.85 5.13 -3.95
C MET A 415 -2.65 3.61 -3.96
N PRO A 416 -2.66 2.94 -2.78
CA PRO A 416 -2.49 1.51 -2.71
C PRO A 416 -3.70 0.76 -3.25
N VAL A 417 -3.42 -0.32 -3.98
CA VAL A 417 -4.41 -1.17 -4.63
C VAL A 417 -4.72 -2.41 -3.81
N SER A 418 -3.68 -3.18 -3.48
CA SER A 418 -3.71 -4.38 -2.66
C SER A 418 -2.41 -4.48 -1.88
N ALA A 419 -2.43 -5.26 -0.80
CA ALA A 419 -1.25 -5.58 0.00
C ALA A 419 -0.23 -6.36 -0.84
N ALA A 420 1.02 -6.43 -0.37
CA ALA A 420 2.04 -7.27 -0.97
C ALA A 420 1.57 -8.74 -1.02
N GLY A 421 1.84 -9.41 -2.14
CA GLY A 421 1.56 -10.83 -2.28
C GLY A 421 2.50 -11.66 -1.40
N GLY A 422 2.01 -12.79 -0.88
CA GLY A 422 2.82 -13.67 -0.02
C GLY A 422 4.10 -14.18 -0.70
N GLY A 423 5.19 -14.28 0.07
CA GLY A 423 6.46 -14.87 -0.35
C GLY A 423 7.61 -13.88 -0.56
N LYS A 424 7.38 -12.58 -0.43
CA LYS A 424 8.41 -11.53 -0.30
C LYS A 424 8.07 -10.66 0.91
N GLY A 425 9.07 -10.00 1.48
CA GLY A 425 8.82 -8.99 2.50
C GLY A 425 8.24 -7.70 1.90
N ASP A 426 7.65 -6.87 2.76
CA ASP A 426 6.84 -5.74 2.30
C ASP A 426 7.68 -4.64 1.63
N LEU A 427 8.75 -4.17 2.31
CA LEU A 427 9.61 -3.09 1.84
C LEU A 427 11.10 -3.42 1.95
N TYR A 428 11.82 -3.41 0.82
CA TYR A 428 13.27 -3.57 0.76
C TYR A 428 13.94 -2.23 0.50
N CYS A 429 14.42 -1.56 1.55
CA CYS A 429 15.14 -0.29 1.45
C CYS A 429 16.65 -0.56 1.41
N GLU A 430 17.27 -0.43 0.23
CA GLU A 430 18.71 -0.60 0.07
C GLU A 430 19.41 0.76 0.17
N PHE A 431 20.33 0.92 1.12
CA PHE A 431 21.19 2.09 1.27
C PHE A 431 22.63 1.75 0.83
N SER A 432 23.53 2.73 0.84
CA SER A 432 24.93 2.50 0.43
C SER A 432 25.60 1.40 1.26
N ASP A 433 25.45 1.47 2.59
CA ASP A 433 26.25 0.69 3.53
C ASP A 433 25.44 -0.38 4.27
N PHE A 434 24.11 -0.41 4.12
CA PHE A 434 23.23 -1.36 4.80
C PHE A 434 21.88 -1.48 4.07
N THR A 435 21.08 -2.46 4.49
CA THR A 435 19.70 -2.66 4.01
C THR A 435 18.75 -2.70 5.20
N ILE A 436 17.58 -2.09 5.06
CA ILE A 436 16.46 -2.27 6.01
C ILE A 436 15.34 -3.01 5.29
N LEU A 437 15.00 -4.19 5.80
CA LEU A 437 13.79 -4.91 5.42
C LEU A 437 12.69 -4.55 6.41
N THR A 438 11.64 -3.88 5.93
CA THR A 438 10.48 -3.56 6.76
C THR A 438 9.35 -4.54 6.46
N GLU A 439 8.80 -5.12 7.53
CA GLU A 439 7.62 -5.99 7.50
C GLU A 439 6.54 -5.38 8.36
N VAL A 440 5.30 -5.36 7.90
CA VAL A 440 4.20 -4.66 8.54
C VAL A 440 2.99 -5.56 8.71
N THR A 441 2.25 -5.36 9.81
CA THR A 441 1.00 -6.11 10.01
C THR A 441 -0.05 -5.31 10.77
N MET A 442 -1.30 -5.53 10.39
CA MET A 442 -2.47 -5.09 11.18
C MET A 442 -2.90 -6.13 12.23
N SER A 443 -2.30 -7.33 12.25
CA SER A 443 -2.56 -8.36 13.26
C SER A 443 -2.02 -7.94 14.63
N THR A 444 -2.75 -8.21 15.72
CA THR A 444 -2.44 -7.69 17.07
C THR A 444 -2.54 -8.71 18.22
N SER A 445 -2.85 -9.97 17.90
CA SER A 445 -3.08 -11.04 18.88
C SER A 445 -2.03 -12.16 18.74
N SER A 446 -2.20 -13.27 19.43
CA SER A 446 -1.35 -14.47 19.24
C SER A 446 -1.32 -14.96 17.78
N ARG A 447 -2.35 -14.64 16.98
CA ARG A 447 -2.33 -14.88 15.52
C ARG A 447 -1.20 -14.15 14.80
N GLN A 448 -0.70 -13.04 15.37
CA GLN A 448 0.45 -12.31 14.82
C GLN A 448 1.68 -13.21 14.80
N GLU A 449 1.94 -14.01 15.84
CA GLU A 449 3.08 -14.93 15.83
C GLU A 449 2.90 -16.02 14.78
N ALA A 450 1.69 -16.59 14.68
CA ALA A 450 1.40 -17.63 13.69
C ALA A 450 1.49 -17.12 12.23
N MET A 451 1.13 -15.86 11.99
CA MET A 451 1.13 -15.25 10.65
C MET A 451 2.49 -14.69 10.26
N GLU A 452 3.20 -14.07 11.20
CA GLU A 452 4.39 -13.26 10.91
C GLU A 452 5.68 -13.90 11.41
N GLY A 453 5.61 -14.82 12.38
CA GLY A 453 6.78 -15.37 13.05
C GLY A 453 7.73 -16.07 12.08
N GLU A 454 7.23 -17.02 11.27
CA GLU A 454 8.04 -17.67 10.23
C GLU A 454 8.34 -16.76 9.04
N PRO A 455 7.35 -16.11 8.39
CA PRO A 455 7.60 -15.40 7.14
C PRO A 455 8.61 -14.25 7.30
N VAL A 456 8.50 -13.46 8.37
CA VAL A 456 9.40 -12.33 8.64
C VAL A 456 10.85 -12.83 8.82
N ARG A 457 11.05 -13.88 9.63
CA ARG A 457 12.40 -14.46 9.81
C ARG A 457 12.97 -14.99 8.50
N ARG A 458 12.15 -15.69 7.70
CA ARG A 458 12.56 -16.20 6.40
C ARG A 458 12.94 -15.07 5.43
N HIS A 459 12.13 -14.01 5.32
CA HIS A 459 12.41 -12.89 4.43
C HIS A 459 13.68 -12.12 4.84
N VAL A 460 13.93 -11.94 6.14
CA VAL A 460 15.16 -11.33 6.64
C VAL A 460 16.37 -12.23 6.37
N SER A 461 16.24 -13.55 6.56
CA SER A 461 17.27 -14.52 6.19
C SER A 461 17.59 -14.47 4.68
N ASP A 462 16.56 -14.48 3.83
CA ASP A 462 16.70 -14.38 2.38
C ASP A 462 17.39 -13.06 1.98
N ALA A 463 17.09 -11.95 2.65
CA ALA A 463 17.75 -10.68 2.46
C ALA A 463 19.24 -10.73 2.86
N VAL A 464 19.58 -11.33 4.01
CA VAL A 464 20.98 -11.52 4.45
C VAL A 464 21.77 -12.33 3.42
N LEU A 465 21.14 -13.31 2.76
CA LEU A 465 21.80 -14.11 1.71
C LEU A 465 21.92 -13.36 0.37
N LYS A 466 21.03 -12.39 0.12
CA LYS A 466 20.96 -11.63 -1.12
C LYS A 466 21.92 -10.44 -1.16
N TYR A 467 22.07 -9.73 -0.03
CA TYR A 467 22.83 -8.48 0.03
C TYR A 467 24.20 -8.68 0.68
N ASP A 468 25.26 -8.18 0.05
CA ASP A 468 26.62 -8.15 0.61
C ASP A 468 26.82 -6.96 1.58
N LYS A 469 25.81 -6.69 2.41
CA LYS A 469 25.74 -5.57 3.36
C LYS A 469 24.98 -6.01 4.61
N PRO A 470 25.20 -5.37 5.78
CA PRO A 470 24.35 -5.57 6.95
C PRO A 470 22.86 -5.40 6.63
N VAL A 471 22.04 -6.34 7.08
CA VAL A 471 20.59 -6.34 6.89
C VAL A 471 19.91 -6.22 8.25
N TYR A 472 19.04 -5.22 8.37
CA TYR A 472 18.25 -4.97 9.57
C TYR A 472 16.77 -5.21 9.28
N GLY A 473 16.14 -6.10 10.05
CA GLY A 473 14.71 -6.33 10.04
C GLY A 473 13.98 -5.33 10.95
N MET A 474 13.05 -4.58 10.39
CA MET A 474 12.17 -3.68 11.14
C MET A 474 10.74 -4.19 11.02
N PHE A 475 10.18 -4.70 12.12
CA PHE A 475 8.82 -5.21 12.15
C PHE A 475 7.87 -4.18 12.77
N ILE A 476 6.83 -3.75 12.05
CA ILE A 476 5.92 -2.70 12.49
C ILE A 476 4.47 -3.18 12.56
N ALA A 477 3.84 -3.01 13.72
CA ALA A 477 2.42 -3.29 13.90
C ALA A 477 1.73 -2.23 14.75
N VAL A 478 0.40 -2.14 14.68
CA VAL A 478 -0.36 -1.26 15.61
C VAL A 478 -0.13 -1.68 17.08
N ARG A 479 -0.01 -2.99 17.32
CA ARG A 479 0.34 -3.58 18.61
C ARG A 479 1.22 -4.81 18.39
N ILE A 480 2.28 -4.91 19.19
CA ILE A 480 3.20 -6.06 19.18
C ILE A 480 2.73 -7.10 20.20
N ASP A 481 2.43 -8.31 19.76
CA ASP A 481 2.19 -9.46 20.63
C ASP A 481 3.49 -9.88 21.33
N THR A 482 3.38 -10.40 22.56
CA THR A 482 4.56 -10.76 23.35
C THR A 482 5.27 -11.99 22.79
N ASN A 483 4.56 -12.97 22.24
CA ASN A 483 5.19 -14.17 21.65
C ASN A 483 5.87 -13.85 20.32
N THR A 484 5.29 -12.94 19.53
CA THR A 484 5.97 -12.38 18.35
C THR A 484 7.26 -11.68 18.75
N ALA A 485 7.23 -10.83 19.77
CA ALA A 485 8.43 -10.18 20.27
C ALA A 485 9.47 -11.19 20.77
N GLU A 486 9.06 -12.23 21.49
CA GLU A 486 9.96 -13.30 21.95
C GLU A 486 10.60 -14.07 20.80
N THR A 487 9.84 -14.30 19.72
CA THR A 487 10.33 -14.94 18.50
C THR A 487 11.44 -14.11 17.85
N PHE A 488 11.24 -12.79 17.71
CA PHE A 488 12.23 -11.89 17.13
C PHE A 488 13.41 -11.60 18.06
N ARG A 489 13.17 -11.66 19.39
CA ARG A 489 14.21 -11.55 20.40
C ARG A 489 15.26 -12.66 20.25
N HIS A 490 14.82 -13.90 20.07
CA HIS A 490 15.72 -15.02 19.76
C HIS A 490 16.39 -14.83 18.40
N GLY A 491 15.62 -14.46 17.37
CA GLY A 491 16.16 -14.08 16.06
C GLY A 491 16.97 -15.18 15.36
N VAL A 492 16.76 -16.47 15.69
CA VAL A 492 17.49 -17.58 15.07
C VAL A 492 16.72 -18.14 13.88
N TRP A 493 17.45 -18.39 12.79
CA TRP A 493 16.97 -19.08 11.60
C TRP A 493 18.03 -20.06 11.09
N TYR A 494 17.62 -21.17 10.47
CA TYR A 494 18.52 -22.13 9.84
C TYR A 494 18.33 -22.08 8.33
N ALA A 495 19.32 -21.54 7.63
CA ALA A 495 19.34 -21.53 6.17
C ALA A 495 19.66 -22.94 5.61
N LYS A 496 19.62 -23.09 4.29
CA LYS A 496 19.90 -24.37 3.61
C LYS A 496 21.25 -24.95 4.06
N GLY A 497 21.26 -26.24 4.39
CA GLY A 497 22.44 -26.93 4.91
C GLY A 497 22.68 -26.70 6.41
N ASP A 498 21.61 -26.43 7.17
CA ASP A 498 21.62 -26.24 8.63
C ASP A 498 22.55 -25.10 9.09
N VAL A 499 22.74 -24.09 8.24
CA VAL A 499 23.56 -22.93 8.55
C VAL A 499 22.77 -22.00 9.47
N LYS A 500 23.14 -21.97 10.75
CA LYS A 500 22.57 -21.07 11.74
C LYS A 500 22.87 -19.61 11.38
N GLN A 501 21.82 -18.84 11.17
CA GLN A 501 21.85 -17.37 11.03
C GLN A 501 21.21 -16.74 12.26
N ARG A 502 21.82 -15.65 12.72
CA ARG A 502 21.24 -14.75 13.70
C ARG A 502 20.75 -13.52 12.95
N LEU A 503 19.47 -13.24 13.08
CA LEU A 503 18.75 -12.20 12.37
C LEU A 503 18.50 -11.02 13.31
N ASP A 504 18.75 -9.81 12.82
CA ASP A 504 18.56 -8.58 13.59
C ASP A 504 17.17 -8.02 13.32
N ILE A 505 16.18 -8.43 14.11
CA ILE A 505 14.77 -8.06 13.93
C ILE A 505 14.29 -7.28 15.14
N VAL A 506 13.92 -6.01 14.95
CA VAL A 506 13.39 -5.14 16.02
C VAL A 506 11.90 -4.87 15.80
N PRO A 507 11.03 -5.25 16.76
CA PRO A 507 9.62 -4.92 16.69
C PRO A 507 9.33 -3.51 17.24
N LEU A 508 8.70 -2.67 16.43
CA LEU A 508 8.21 -1.34 16.80
C LEU A 508 6.70 -1.27 16.64
N THR A 509 6.02 -0.61 17.58
CA THR A 509 4.64 -0.20 17.31
C THR A 509 4.61 0.92 16.27
N LEU A 510 3.54 1.02 15.48
CA LEU A 510 3.36 2.11 14.53
C LEU A 510 3.40 3.48 15.22
N ALA A 511 2.91 3.58 16.46
CA ALA A 511 3.00 4.79 17.27
C ALA A 511 4.45 5.15 17.65
N GLN A 512 5.29 4.16 17.98
CA GLN A 512 6.72 4.36 18.25
C GLN A 512 7.46 4.82 16.99
N PHE A 513 7.21 4.17 15.85
CA PHE A 513 7.79 4.58 14.56
C PHE A 513 7.35 6.01 14.21
N GLN A 514 6.05 6.30 14.26
CA GLN A 514 5.50 7.64 14.00
C GLN A 514 6.17 8.71 14.88
N LYS A 515 6.32 8.46 16.18
CA LYS A 515 6.96 9.38 17.11
C LYS A 515 8.40 9.71 16.69
N TYR A 516 9.16 8.68 16.33
CA TYR A 516 10.55 8.86 15.91
C TYR A 516 10.67 9.53 14.54
N PHE A 517 9.81 9.13 13.59
CA PHE A 517 9.68 9.74 12.27
C PHE A 517 9.41 11.25 12.41
N VAL A 518 8.38 11.65 13.15
CA VAL A 518 8.05 13.07 13.37
C VAL A 518 9.24 13.83 13.96
N ALA A 519 9.91 13.27 14.98
CA ALA A 519 11.07 13.91 15.59
C ALA A 519 12.22 14.16 14.58
N MET A 520 12.48 13.22 13.67
CA MET A 520 13.49 13.38 12.62
C MET A 520 13.16 14.53 11.67
N PHE A 521 11.90 14.67 11.26
CA PHE A 521 11.48 15.71 10.33
C PHE A 521 11.36 17.09 11.00
N GLU A 522 10.79 17.18 12.20
CA GLU A 522 10.70 18.44 12.96
C GLU A 522 12.09 19.03 13.27
N ALA A 523 13.09 18.16 13.48
CA ALA A 523 14.48 18.59 13.69
C ALA A 523 15.27 18.79 12.38
N ASN A 524 14.68 18.52 11.21
CA ASN A 524 15.35 18.49 9.90
C ASN A 524 16.62 17.61 9.88
N LYS A 525 16.53 16.42 10.50
CA LYS A 525 17.60 15.42 10.65
C LYS A 525 17.14 14.03 10.18
N ALA A 526 16.22 13.97 9.22
CA ALA A 526 15.78 12.71 8.63
C ALA A 526 16.88 12.13 7.75
N THR A 527 17.53 11.07 8.25
CA THR A 527 18.53 10.28 7.51
C THR A 527 18.34 8.81 7.86
N PRO A 528 18.66 7.86 6.96
CA PRO A 528 18.46 6.44 7.21
C PRO A 528 19.34 5.91 8.35
N GLU A 529 20.49 6.52 8.62
CA GLU A 529 21.37 6.17 9.74
C GLU A 529 20.67 6.36 11.08
N LYS A 530 19.76 7.34 11.23
CA LYS A 530 18.99 7.51 12.46
C LYS A 530 18.08 6.31 12.74
N LEU A 531 17.45 5.75 11.71
CA LEU A 531 16.65 4.54 11.86
C LEU A 531 17.54 3.33 12.18
N ARG A 532 18.66 3.17 11.47
CA ARG A 532 19.64 2.11 11.75
C ARG A 532 20.14 2.18 13.20
N ASP A 533 20.56 3.35 13.66
CA ASP A 533 21.08 3.55 15.02
C ASP A 533 20.01 3.28 16.09
N LEU A 534 18.74 3.62 15.81
CA LEU A 534 17.62 3.27 16.68
C LEU A 534 17.44 1.75 16.76
N ILE A 535 17.46 1.05 15.61
CA ILE A 535 17.34 -0.41 15.54
C ILE A 535 18.47 -1.07 16.35
N LEU A 536 19.73 -0.71 16.09
CA LEU A 536 20.90 -1.21 16.82
C LEU A 536 20.75 -0.96 18.33
N LYS A 537 20.28 0.23 18.72
CA LYS A 537 20.12 0.54 20.14
C LYS A 537 19.04 -0.33 20.79
N CYS A 538 17.90 -0.50 20.14
CA CYS A 538 16.82 -1.37 20.61
C CYS A 538 17.25 -2.84 20.69
N GLU A 539 18.05 -3.30 19.73
CA GLU A 539 18.58 -4.66 19.64
C GLU A 539 19.60 -4.97 20.75
N SER A 540 20.41 -4.00 21.16
CA SER A 540 21.51 -4.17 22.14
C SER A 540 21.15 -4.81 23.50
N ARG A 541 19.87 -4.85 23.89
CA ARG A 541 19.42 -5.47 25.15
C ARG A 541 18.53 -6.71 24.96
N ARG A 542 18.36 -7.21 23.72
CA ARG A 542 17.44 -8.33 23.44
C ARG A 542 17.83 -9.65 24.11
N ASP A 543 19.13 -9.90 24.30
CA ASP A 543 19.61 -11.15 24.88
C ASP A 543 19.45 -11.21 26.40
N ILE A 544 19.35 -10.04 27.03
CA ILE A 544 19.40 -9.89 28.50
C ILE A 544 18.00 -9.65 29.07
N LEU A 545 17.09 -9.12 28.28
CA LEU A 545 15.73 -8.79 28.70
C LEU A 545 14.76 -9.82 28.14
N GLU A 546 13.85 -10.33 28.97
CA GLU A 546 12.67 -11.06 28.47
C GLU A 546 11.79 -10.15 27.60
N ALA A 547 11.04 -10.72 26.65
CA ALA A 547 10.22 -9.95 25.71
C ALA A 547 9.33 -8.84 26.34
N PRO A 548 8.62 -9.04 27.48
CA PRO A 548 7.85 -7.97 28.10
C PRO A 548 8.69 -6.77 28.54
N ILE A 549 9.90 -7.02 29.05
CA ILE A 549 10.81 -5.99 29.53
C ILE A 549 11.52 -5.35 28.34
N TRP A 550 11.91 -6.14 27.34
CA TRP A 550 12.50 -5.65 26.09
C TRP A 550 11.56 -4.68 25.36
N LYS A 551 10.26 -4.98 25.27
CA LYS A 551 9.26 -4.06 24.71
C LYS A 551 9.19 -2.72 25.46
N LYS A 552 9.27 -2.72 26.79
CA LYS A 552 9.33 -1.49 27.59
C LYS A 552 10.63 -0.72 27.37
N TYR A 553 11.74 -1.45 27.21
CA TYR A 553 13.04 -0.87 26.88
C TYR A 553 13.01 -0.19 25.51
N ILE A 554 12.43 -0.83 24.49
CA ILE A 554 12.21 -0.25 23.16
C ILE A 554 11.40 1.05 23.28
N ASP A 555 10.29 1.03 24.02
CA ASP A 555 9.44 2.22 24.20
C ASP A 555 10.17 3.41 24.83
N THR A 556 10.96 3.11 25.86
CA THR A 556 11.81 4.11 26.54
C THR A 556 12.88 4.64 25.60
N THR A 557 13.58 3.75 24.88
CA THR A 557 14.65 4.09 23.94
C THR A 557 14.14 4.97 22.81
N VAL A 558 13.01 4.62 22.19
CA VAL A 558 12.37 5.42 21.15
C VAL A 558 12.03 6.81 21.69
N SER A 559 11.47 6.87 22.90
CA SER A 559 11.09 8.13 23.54
C SER A 559 12.27 9.04 23.85
N GLU A 560 13.37 8.47 24.35
CA GLU A 560 14.61 9.19 24.64
C GLU A 560 15.27 9.66 23.34
N LYS A 561 15.45 8.78 22.36
CA LYS A 561 16.09 9.10 21.09
C LYS A 561 15.32 10.14 20.28
N ALA A 562 13.97 10.09 20.28
CA ALA A 562 13.15 11.13 19.68
C ALA A 562 13.37 12.50 20.34
N LYS A 563 13.45 12.54 21.69
CA LYS A 563 13.75 13.78 22.42
C LYS A 563 15.15 14.29 22.14
N GLU A 564 16.16 13.42 22.07
CA GLU A 564 17.55 13.79 21.75
C GLU A 564 17.67 14.43 20.37
N ILE A 565 16.93 13.93 19.37
CA ILE A 565 16.92 14.50 18.01
C ILE A 565 16.41 15.94 18.02
N VAL A 566 15.27 16.17 18.69
CA VAL A 566 14.60 17.48 18.74
C VAL A 566 15.37 18.47 19.61
N SER A 567 15.81 18.06 20.80
CA SER A 567 16.50 18.93 21.77
C SER A 567 17.97 19.18 21.43
N GLY A 568 18.60 18.28 20.68
CA GLY A 568 20.05 18.29 20.44
C GLY A 568 20.91 17.94 21.67
N ILE A 569 20.29 17.66 22.83
CA ILE A 569 20.99 17.32 24.08
C ILE A 569 20.96 15.80 24.25
N VAL A 570 22.15 15.19 24.30
CA VAL A 570 22.29 13.77 24.66
C VAL A 570 22.09 13.67 26.16
N VAL A 571 21.00 13.02 26.61
CA VAL A 571 20.81 12.71 28.03
C VAL A 571 21.72 11.54 28.38
N ARG A 572 22.99 11.82 28.69
CA ARG A 572 23.86 10.83 29.30
C ARG A 572 23.40 10.63 30.74
N LYS A 573 22.76 9.48 31.03
CA LYS A 573 22.70 9.00 32.42
C LYS A 573 24.13 8.76 32.88
N ALA A 574 24.57 9.52 33.89
CA ALA A 574 25.95 9.56 34.33
C ALA A 574 26.42 8.31 35.11
N ASP A 575 25.55 7.33 35.41
CA ASP A 575 25.86 6.24 36.36
C ASP A 575 25.53 4.80 35.90
N GLU A 576 25.13 4.58 34.64
CA GLU A 576 24.94 3.22 34.12
C GLU A 576 26.23 2.72 33.46
N ALA A 577 26.89 1.74 34.09
CA ALA A 577 27.96 0.98 33.46
C ALA A 577 27.54 0.48 32.08
N PRO A 578 28.41 0.63 31.07
CA PRO A 578 28.05 0.31 29.71
C PRO A 578 27.75 -1.18 29.59
N LEU A 579 26.66 -1.50 28.92
CA LEU A 579 26.39 -2.87 28.51
C LEU A 579 27.32 -3.21 27.35
N VAL A 580 27.97 -4.36 27.43
CA VAL A 580 28.88 -4.84 26.38
C VAL A 580 28.23 -6.07 25.75
N PRO A 581 27.70 -5.97 24.52
CA PRO A 581 27.12 -7.11 23.81
C PRO A 581 28.15 -8.19 23.47
N ALA A 582 27.67 -9.40 23.22
CA ALA A 582 28.51 -10.48 22.71
C ALA A 582 29.06 -10.11 21.33
N GLY A 583 30.36 -10.27 21.12
CA GLY A 583 30.99 -9.96 19.83
C GLY A 583 31.10 -8.47 19.49
N ALA A 584 30.79 -7.57 20.42
CA ALA A 584 30.79 -6.13 20.18
C ALA A 584 32.15 -5.64 19.66
N ILE A 585 32.09 -4.69 18.72
CA ILE A 585 33.28 -4.00 18.23
C ILE A 585 33.58 -2.85 19.19
N VAL A 586 34.83 -2.75 19.61
CA VAL A 586 35.28 -1.73 20.55
C VAL A 586 36.44 -0.97 19.93
N ARG A 587 36.28 0.34 19.77
CA ARG A 587 37.37 1.21 19.32
C ARG A 587 38.12 1.75 20.53
N HIS A 588 39.40 1.45 20.61
CA HIS A 588 40.32 2.04 21.57
C HIS A 588 41.11 3.17 20.90
N VAL A 589 41.23 4.32 21.58
CA VAL A 589 41.89 5.53 21.04
C VAL A 589 43.32 5.29 20.49
N THR A 590 44.04 4.29 21.02
CA THR A 590 45.39 3.93 20.55
C THR A 590 45.51 2.58 19.85
N LEU A 591 44.60 1.62 20.10
CA LEU A 591 44.75 0.24 19.61
C LEU A 591 43.89 -0.05 18.37
N GLY A 592 43.03 0.90 17.99
CA GLY A 592 42.10 0.75 16.88
C GLY A 592 40.88 -0.09 17.26
N GLU A 593 40.29 -0.74 16.27
CA GLU A 593 39.14 -1.64 16.45
C GLU A 593 39.57 -2.97 17.06
N GLY A 594 38.82 -3.44 18.06
CA GLY A 594 38.94 -4.78 18.61
C GLY A 594 37.57 -5.42 18.81
N GLN A 595 37.53 -6.73 19.02
CA GLN A 595 36.29 -7.48 19.17
C GLN A 595 36.22 -8.20 20.51
N VAL A 596 35.07 -8.10 21.19
CA VAL A 596 34.81 -8.84 22.42
C VAL A 596 34.65 -10.33 22.11
N VAL A 597 35.40 -11.19 22.80
CA VAL A 597 35.40 -12.64 22.54
C VAL A 597 35.05 -13.50 23.75
N ALA A 598 35.24 -12.99 24.97
CA ALA A 598 34.95 -13.69 26.20
C ALA A 598 34.71 -12.71 27.37
N ILE A 599 34.13 -13.23 28.45
CA ILE A 599 33.97 -12.52 29.73
C ILE A 599 34.57 -13.36 30.85
N GLU A 600 35.11 -12.70 31.86
CA GLU A 600 35.44 -13.35 33.12
C GLU A 600 34.46 -12.91 34.19
N ALA A 601 33.88 -13.90 34.86
CA ALA A 601 32.90 -13.69 35.92
C ALA A 601 33.30 -14.44 37.19
N ASN A 602 32.93 -13.84 38.32
CA ASN A 602 33.11 -14.47 39.62
C ASN A 602 31.80 -15.13 40.06
N PHE A 603 31.82 -16.43 40.32
CA PHE A 603 30.71 -17.18 40.88
C PHE A 603 31.08 -17.64 42.30
N PRO A 604 30.40 -17.14 43.36
CA PRO A 604 30.75 -17.48 44.74
C PRO A 604 30.70 -18.98 45.05
N GLU A 605 29.85 -19.73 44.36
CA GLU A 605 29.69 -21.18 44.54
C GLU A 605 30.64 -22.01 43.66
N CYS A 606 31.45 -21.38 42.80
CA CYS A 606 32.43 -22.06 41.99
C CYS A 606 33.78 -22.19 42.74
N SER A 607 34.34 -23.40 42.81
CA SER A 607 35.61 -23.66 43.52
C SER A 607 36.80 -22.90 42.93
N ALA A 608 36.78 -22.59 41.63
CA ALA A 608 37.81 -21.80 40.96
C ALA A 608 37.66 -20.29 41.20
N LYS A 609 36.51 -19.84 41.75
CA LYS A 609 36.04 -18.46 41.93
C LYS A 609 35.92 -17.62 40.66
N THR A 610 36.81 -17.79 39.68
CA THR A 610 36.79 -17.15 38.37
C THR A 610 36.44 -18.17 37.30
N VAL A 611 35.52 -17.81 36.41
CA VAL A 611 35.17 -18.58 35.21
C VAL A 611 35.29 -17.67 33.99
N GLU A 612 36.06 -18.09 32.99
CA GLU A 612 36.09 -17.46 31.66
C GLU A 612 35.00 -18.10 30.79
N LEU A 613 34.08 -17.29 30.27
CA LEU A 613 32.96 -17.72 29.45
C LEU A 613 33.12 -17.16 28.03
N PRO A 614 32.95 -17.99 26.97
CA PRO A 614 32.97 -17.50 25.60
C PRO A 614 31.82 -16.53 25.37
N TYR A 615 32.09 -15.43 24.66
CA TYR A 615 31.16 -14.32 24.50
C TYR A 615 31.33 -13.59 23.16
N LEU A 616 31.82 -14.29 22.13
CA LEU A 616 31.91 -13.76 20.76
C LEU A 616 30.55 -13.73 20.04
N ARG A 617 29.65 -14.67 20.35
CA ARG A 617 28.32 -14.76 19.72
C ARG A 617 27.20 -14.63 20.73
N SER A 618 27.29 -15.36 21.83
CA SER A 618 26.33 -15.35 22.94
C SER A 618 27.04 -15.91 24.19
N LEU A 619 26.38 -15.85 25.34
CA LEU A 619 26.74 -16.67 26.48
C LEU A 619 26.51 -18.16 26.17
N PRO A 620 27.19 -19.08 26.89
CA PRO A 620 26.81 -20.50 26.94
C PRO A 620 25.37 -20.67 27.43
N ASP A 621 24.69 -21.71 26.96
CA ASP A 621 23.26 -21.95 27.25
C ASP A 621 22.94 -22.04 28.75
N GLU A 622 23.92 -22.47 29.56
CA GLU A 622 23.84 -22.63 31.02
C GLU A 622 24.10 -21.34 31.82
N VAL A 623 24.30 -20.20 31.13
CA VAL A 623 24.55 -18.89 31.72
C VAL A 623 23.70 -17.81 31.04
N SER A 624 22.99 -17.01 31.84
CA SER A 624 22.23 -15.86 31.36
C SER A 624 22.64 -14.58 32.10
N PHE A 625 22.37 -13.41 31.52
CA PHE A 625 22.49 -12.16 32.27
C PHE A 625 21.25 -11.93 33.13
N CYS A 626 21.47 -11.40 34.33
CA CYS A 626 20.40 -10.80 35.11
C CYS A 626 19.93 -9.49 34.43
N PRO A 627 18.70 -9.01 34.73
CA PRO A 627 18.14 -7.79 34.13
C PRO A 627 18.97 -6.50 34.32
N ASP A 628 19.93 -6.52 35.24
CA ASP A 628 20.85 -5.41 35.49
C ASP A 628 21.97 -5.28 34.44
N GLY A 629 22.18 -6.31 33.61
CA GLY A 629 23.22 -6.34 32.58
C GLY A 629 24.65 -6.46 33.11
N ARG A 630 24.83 -6.77 34.39
CA ARG A 630 26.14 -6.83 35.08
C ARG A 630 26.35 -8.16 35.80
N THR A 631 25.26 -8.73 36.30
CA THR A 631 25.24 -9.99 37.02
C THR A 631 24.89 -11.11 36.03
N LEU A 632 25.51 -12.26 36.20
CA LEU A 632 25.20 -13.48 35.47
C LEU A 632 24.46 -14.44 36.40
N LEU A 633 23.57 -15.25 35.84
CA LEU A 633 22.98 -16.39 36.51
C LEU A 633 23.49 -17.65 35.80
N HIS A 634 24.18 -18.52 36.53
CA HIS A 634 24.62 -19.82 36.04
C HIS A 634 23.80 -20.93 36.68
N ASP A 635 23.29 -21.85 35.88
CA ASP A 635 22.40 -22.95 36.32
C ASP A 635 22.95 -23.79 37.49
N ARG A 636 24.28 -23.85 37.65
CA ARG A 636 24.96 -24.67 38.67
C ARG A 636 25.56 -23.86 39.82
N PHE A 637 25.94 -22.61 39.59
CA PHE A 637 26.73 -21.82 40.54
C PHE A 637 25.99 -20.57 41.03
N GLY A 638 24.73 -20.39 40.63
CA GLY A 638 23.90 -19.27 41.04
C GLY A 638 24.36 -17.94 40.41
N GLU A 639 24.16 -16.86 41.16
CA GLU A 639 24.53 -15.51 40.71
C GLU A 639 26.05 -15.32 40.71
N GLY A 640 26.57 -14.73 39.65
CA GLY A 640 27.96 -14.31 39.52
C GLY A 640 28.07 -12.89 38.97
N THR A 641 29.24 -12.28 39.09
CA THR A 641 29.45 -10.88 38.65
C THR A 641 30.52 -10.81 37.59
N VAL A 642 30.21 -10.16 36.46
CA VAL A 642 31.21 -9.88 35.42
C VAL A 642 32.16 -8.81 35.93
N TYR A 643 33.47 -9.09 35.85
CA TYR A 643 34.49 -8.13 36.26
C TYR A 643 35.53 -7.86 35.17
N THR A 644 35.54 -8.64 34.07
CA THR A 644 36.47 -8.43 32.96
C THR A 644 35.88 -8.88 31.62
N TYR A 645 36.23 -8.15 30.56
CA TYR A 645 35.99 -8.53 29.16
C TYR A 645 37.32 -8.81 28.46
N VAL A 646 37.34 -9.89 27.65
CA VAL A 646 38.48 -10.25 26.81
C VAL A 646 38.23 -9.70 25.41
N ILE A 647 39.12 -8.83 24.93
CA ILE A 647 39.01 -8.15 23.64
C ILE A 647 40.23 -8.46 22.79
N ILE A 648 40.01 -8.83 21.54
CA ILE A 648 41.07 -9.05 20.55
C ILE A 648 41.20 -7.82 19.66
N PHE A 649 42.35 -7.15 19.73
CA PHE A 649 42.79 -6.13 18.78
C PHE A 649 43.75 -6.76 17.75
N PRO A 650 44.01 -6.13 16.58
CA PRO A 650 44.85 -6.69 15.51
C PRO A 650 46.25 -7.16 15.94
N LYS A 651 46.79 -6.64 17.04
CA LYS A 651 48.15 -6.92 17.52
C LYS A 651 48.22 -7.40 18.97
N VAL A 652 47.11 -7.44 19.70
CA VAL A 652 47.11 -7.74 21.14
C VAL A 652 45.76 -8.25 21.62
N ILE A 653 45.78 -9.21 22.56
CA ILE A 653 44.60 -9.63 23.32
C ILE A 653 44.65 -8.92 24.67
N MET A 654 43.60 -8.20 25.02
CA MET A 654 43.52 -7.48 26.29
C MET A 654 42.39 -8.02 27.18
N ARG A 655 42.66 -8.02 28.47
CA ARG A 655 41.68 -8.24 29.54
C ARG A 655 41.38 -6.89 30.17
N LEU A 656 40.17 -6.38 29.95
CA LEU A 656 39.76 -5.06 30.39
C LEU A 656 38.78 -5.16 31.55
N THR A 657 39.10 -4.49 32.65
CA THR A 657 38.31 -4.49 33.88
C THR A 657 36.99 -3.77 33.68
N TYR A 658 35.91 -4.39 34.17
CA TYR A 658 34.57 -3.87 34.12
C TYR A 658 34.11 -3.39 35.51
N PRO A 659 33.47 -2.20 35.64
CA PRO A 659 33.10 -1.28 34.56
C PRO A 659 34.18 -0.24 34.21
N SER A 660 35.29 -0.19 34.97
CA SER A 660 36.25 0.93 34.97
C SER A 660 36.84 1.25 33.60
N ALA A 661 37.33 0.24 32.87
CA ALA A 661 37.96 0.46 31.57
C ALA A 661 36.96 0.97 30.53
N PHE A 662 35.68 0.71 30.70
CA PHE A 662 34.64 1.14 29.76
C PHE A 662 34.04 2.51 30.12
N MET A 663 34.48 3.10 31.23
CA MET A 663 34.04 4.42 31.69
C MET A 663 35.14 5.49 31.63
N ASP A 664 36.40 5.12 31.37
CA ASP A 664 37.54 6.04 31.39
C ASP A 664 37.64 6.97 30.16
N GLY A 665 36.78 6.75 29.16
CA GLY A 665 36.72 7.55 27.93
C GLY A 665 37.74 7.15 26.85
N LEU A 666 38.52 6.09 27.06
CA LEU A 666 39.50 5.59 26.09
C LEU A 666 38.90 4.58 25.10
N LEU A 667 37.70 4.07 25.40
CA LEU A 667 36.99 3.04 24.64
C LEU A 667 35.59 3.51 24.25
N THR A 668 35.19 3.21 23.01
CA THR A 668 33.80 3.33 22.54
C THR A 668 33.32 1.98 22.02
N ILE A 669 32.14 1.55 22.45
CA ILE A 669 31.47 0.31 22.02
C ILE A 669 30.55 0.67 20.86
N GLU A 670 30.68 -0.03 19.73
CA GLU A 670 29.83 0.08 18.54
C GLU A 670 28.80 -1.04 18.47
#